data_AF-A0A1A3SA17-F1
#
_entry.id   AF-A0A1A3SA17-F1
#
_cell.length_a   1.000
_cell.length_b   1.000
_cell.length_c   1.000
_cell.angle_alpha   90.00
_cell.angle_beta   90.00
_cell.angle_gamma   90.00
#
_symmetry.space_group_name_H-M   'P 1'
#
loop_
_entity.id
_entity.type
_entity.pdbx_description
1 polymer ?
#
loop_
_entity_poly.entity_id
_entity_poly.type
_entity_poly.pdbx_seq_one_letter_code
_entity_poly.pdbx_strand_id
1 'polypeptide(L)'
;MSVTTVDKREDDKAAPRQDIRVTRWVATIAGLIGFILSIATPLLPVVQTTAQLNWPQNGQLNSVTAPLISLTPVDVHVTVPCSVVRALPPEGGVVLSTAPKKGKDAALNALFVVVNGKRVDVTDRNVVIASAARDQVASPQCQRIEITSTKAGAYATFVGLNDPAGKPIGGGFPDPNLRPQIVGVFTDLSGPAPADLKLSATIDTRFSTTPTTLKLAAMVLAIVSTIVALIALWRLDQLDGHRMRRLIPANWRTFTLADVTVISGFVLWHVIGANSSDDGYILGMARVADRAGYMSNYFRWFGSPEDPFGWYYNLLALMTHVTDASLWMRLPDLIAGIVCWLLLSREVLPRLGPAVASSKAANWAAGMVLLTAWMPFDNGLRPEPIIAVGSLITYVLIERSMRYSRLTPAALAVVTAAFTLGVQPTGLIAVAALVAGGRPILRILVKRHRLVGTLPLVAPMLAAGTVILTVVFADQTLSTVLEATRIRTSIGPSQAWYTENLRYYYLILPTVDGSLSRRFGFLVAALCLFTAVFIMLRRKRIPGVARGPAWRLMGVIFGTMFFLMFTPTKWVHHFGLFAAVGAAMAALTTVLVSHEILRWSRNRMAFLAALLFVLALCFATTNGWWYVSSFGVPFNNVMPRFHGISVSTVFFALFVIVALYAAYLHFAPKDRGEGRLARALTAAPIPIAAGFMAMVFIASMVAGIVRQYPTYSNAWDNLREFSGGCGLADDVLVEPDSNTGFMAPLPGNYGPLGPLGGVNPMGFTPNGVPDRTLAESIKETEVPQPGTDYDWDAPTKLKAPGVNGSTMPLPYGLDPNRVPLAGSYTTGAQQQSRLTSAWYQLPKPDDGHPLVVVTAAGTIAGNSILHGHTSGQTVELEFGRPGPGGSVQPAGRLVPYDLYGEQPKVWRNLRFARSAMPTDAVAVRVVAEDLSLTPDDWIALTPPRVPELRSLQEYIGSRRPVLMDWAVGLAFPCQQPMLHSNGVTEIPEFRITPDYNAKKQDTDTWQDGVNGGLLGITDLLLRAHVMSTYLSNDWGRDWGSLRKFDTIADARPAQLDLGTATRTGWWSPGPIRIKP
;
A
#
# COMPACT_ATOMS: atom_id res chain seq x y z
N MET A 1 -45.97 88.18 -14.13
CA MET A 1 -45.39 87.73 -12.85
C MET A 1 -45.49 86.22 -12.76
N SER A 2 -44.48 85.60 -12.15
CA SER A 2 -44.32 84.16 -11.91
C SER A 2 -43.72 83.35 -13.06
N VAL A 3 -42.39 83.38 -13.05
CA VAL A 3 -41.48 82.35 -13.54
C VAL A 3 -41.68 81.10 -12.70
N THR A 4 -41.83 79.93 -13.32
CA THR A 4 -41.59 78.66 -12.64
C THR A 4 -40.76 77.77 -13.56
N THR A 5 -39.55 77.53 -13.07
CA THR A 5 -38.42 76.87 -13.69
C THR A 5 -38.65 75.38 -13.88
N VAL A 6 -38.37 74.90 -15.08
CA VAL A 6 -38.19 73.48 -15.40
C VAL A 6 -36.83 73.06 -14.83
N ASP A 7 -36.84 72.28 -13.74
CA ASP A 7 -35.63 71.75 -13.15
C ASP A 7 -35.18 70.50 -13.93
N LYS A 8 -34.05 70.64 -14.62
CA LYS A 8 -33.33 69.55 -15.28
C LYS A 8 -32.74 68.63 -14.20
N ARG A 9 -33.25 67.41 -14.08
CA ARG A 9 -32.47 66.28 -13.54
C ARG A 9 -31.43 65.83 -14.57
N GLU A 10 -30.32 66.54 -14.64
CA GLU A 10 -29.04 66.02 -15.11
C GLU A 10 -28.25 65.53 -13.89
N ASP A 11 -28.49 64.30 -13.44
CA ASP A 11 -27.56 63.57 -12.56
C ASP A 11 -27.99 62.10 -12.43
N ASP A 12 -27.64 61.27 -13.42
CA ASP A 12 -27.59 59.80 -13.22
C ASP A 12 -26.76 59.01 -14.27
N LYS A 13 -25.74 59.64 -14.87
CA LYS A 13 -24.87 58.96 -15.87
C LYS A 13 -23.42 58.70 -15.42
N ALA A 14 -23.03 59.12 -14.21
CA ALA A 14 -21.65 58.99 -13.72
C ALA A 14 -21.37 57.69 -12.92
N ALA A 15 -22.37 57.12 -12.24
CA ALA A 15 -22.22 55.97 -11.34
C ALA A 15 -21.66 54.67 -11.98
N PRO A 16 -22.10 54.21 -13.18
CA PRO A 16 -21.68 52.90 -13.70
C PRO A 16 -20.22 52.84 -14.19
N ARG A 17 -19.56 53.99 -14.45
CA ARG A 17 -18.15 54.02 -14.90
C ARG A 17 -17.15 53.93 -13.74
N GLN A 18 -17.51 54.45 -12.57
CA GLN A 18 -16.64 54.49 -11.39
C GLN A 18 -16.52 53.10 -10.75
N ASP A 19 -17.64 52.37 -10.65
CA ASP A 19 -17.70 51.00 -10.13
C ASP A 19 -16.86 50.00 -10.94
N ILE A 20 -16.83 50.15 -12.27
CA ILE A 20 -16.01 49.30 -13.16
C ILE A 20 -14.52 49.56 -12.91
N ARG A 21 -14.14 50.83 -12.72
CA ARG A 21 -12.73 51.20 -12.47
C ARG A 21 -12.25 50.65 -11.13
N VAL A 22 -13.06 50.74 -10.08
CA VAL A 22 -12.74 50.16 -8.76
C VAL A 22 -12.59 48.65 -8.86
N THR A 23 -13.55 47.96 -9.48
CA THR A 23 -13.53 46.49 -9.61
C THR A 23 -12.29 46.00 -10.39
N ARG A 24 -11.85 46.75 -11.41
CA ARG A 24 -10.60 46.44 -12.15
C ARG A 24 -9.37 46.56 -11.26
N TRP A 25 -9.27 47.60 -10.43
CA TRP A 25 -8.16 47.77 -9.50
C TRP A 25 -8.13 46.69 -8.44
N VAL A 26 -9.30 46.35 -7.85
CA VAL A 26 -9.41 45.27 -6.87
C VAL A 26 -8.96 43.93 -7.46
N ALA A 27 -9.44 43.57 -8.65
CA ALA A 27 -9.03 42.34 -9.34
C ALA A 27 -7.51 42.29 -9.60
N THR A 28 -6.90 43.43 -9.90
CA THR A 28 -5.45 43.52 -10.16
C THR A 28 -4.64 43.44 -8.87
N ILE A 29 -4.93 44.31 -7.90
CA ILE A 29 -4.15 44.44 -6.66
C ILE A 29 -4.28 43.17 -5.81
N ALA A 30 -5.52 42.72 -5.56
CA ALA A 30 -5.73 41.49 -4.78
C ALA A 30 -5.17 40.26 -5.51
N GLY A 31 -5.26 40.22 -6.85
CA GLY A 31 -4.66 39.14 -7.64
C GLY A 31 -3.13 39.10 -7.52
N LEU A 32 -2.46 40.25 -7.62
CA LEU A 32 -1.00 40.32 -7.48
C LEU A 32 -0.54 40.02 -6.05
N ILE A 33 -1.25 40.51 -5.03
CA ILE A 33 -0.97 40.19 -3.62
C ILE A 33 -1.11 38.68 -3.39
N GLY A 34 -2.23 38.08 -3.84
CA GLY A 34 -2.48 36.65 -3.73
C GLY A 34 -1.37 35.81 -4.39
N PHE A 35 -0.93 36.22 -5.59
CA PHE A 35 0.16 35.59 -6.32
C PHE A 35 1.51 35.67 -5.58
N ILE A 36 1.93 36.88 -5.20
CA ILE A 36 3.24 37.11 -4.56
C ILE A 36 3.32 36.38 -3.21
N LEU A 37 2.29 36.49 -2.37
CA LEU A 37 2.27 35.82 -1.07
C LEU A 37 2.24 34.30 -1.19
N SER A 38 1.53 33.75 -2.18
CA SER A 38 1.52 32.29 -2.44
C SER A 38 2.91 31.77 -2.81
N ILE A 39 3.63 32.47 -3.70
CA ILE A 39 4.99 32.07 -4.12
C ILE A 39 6.01 32.26 -2.99
N ALA A 40 5.84 33.27 -2.14
CA ALA A 40 6.75 33.53 -1.04
C ALA A 40 6.61 32.52 0.11
N THR A 41 5.42 31.93 0.30
CA THR A 41 5.10 30.98 1.39
C THR A 41 6.17 29.89 1.63
N PRO A 42 6.66 29.14 0.61
CA PRO A 42 7.68 28.09 0.79
C PRO A 42 9.04 28.59 1.31
N LEU A 43 9.30 29.90 1.25
CA LEU A 43 10.57 30.52 1.66
C LEU A 43 10.50 31.11 3.08
N LEU A 44 9.30 31.25 3.63
CA LEU A 44 9.08 31.89 4.92
C LEU A 44 9.58 31.03 6.09
N PRO A 45 9.93 31.65 7.23
CA PRO A 45 10.46 30.92 8.38
C PRO A 45 9.47 29.94 9.02
N VAL A 46 10.01 28.85 9.53
CA VAL A 46 9.31 27.80 10.30
C VAL A 46 10.00 27.59 11.64
N VAL A 47 9.28 27.05 12.63
CA VAL A 47 9.85 26.61 13.90
C VAL A 47 10.05 25.10 13.84
N GLN A 48 11.30 24.65 13.89
CA GLN A 48 11.66 23.24 13.93
C GLN A 48 11.77 22.79 15.40
N THR A 49 11.16 21.66 15.76
CA THR A 49 11.45 20.98 17.02
C THR A 49 12.76 20.21 16.87
N THR A 50 13.76 20.49 17.70
CA THR A 50 15.05 19.79 17.70
C THR A 50 15.11 18.74 18.80
N ALA A 51 15.74 17.60 18.55
CA ALA A 51 15.93 16.56 19.54
C ALA A 51 17.39 16.10 19.62
N GLN A 52 17.90 15.94 20.84
CA GLN A 52 19.22 15.37 21.10
C GLN A 52 19.10 14.10 21.95
N LEU A 53 19.90 13.10 21.60
CA LEU A 53 20.10 11.90 22.39
C LEU A 53 21.41 12.03 23.16
N ASN A 54 21.32 12.15 24.48
CA ASN A 54 22.47 12.20 25.38
C ASN A 54 22.52 10.96 26.27
N TRP A 55 23.72 10.39 26.41
CA TRP A 55 23.99 9.23 27.26
C TRP A 55 25.38 9.39 27.90
N PRO A 56 25.62 8.95 29.16
CA PRO A 56 24.72 8.25 30.08
C PRO A 56 23.55 9.08 30.62
N GLN A 57 22.47 8.41 31.06
CA GLN A 57 21.28 9.04 31.63
C GLN A 57 21.16 8.71 33.12
N ASN A 58 20.65 9.66 33.92
CA ASN A 58 20.46 9.50 35.37
C ASN A 58 21.73 9.10 36.14
N GLY A 59 22.92 9.42 35.62
CA GLY A 59 24.21 9.05 36.23
C GLY A 59 24.48 7.54 36.28
N GLN A 60 23.81 6.74 35.45
CA GLN A 60 23.94 5.27 35.42
C GLN A 60 24.31 4.78 34.02
N LEU A 61 25.13 3.72 33.94
CA LEU A 61 25.53 3.05 32.70
C LEU A 61 24.48 2.06 32.21
N ASN A 62 23.22 2.49 32.12
CA ASN A 62 22.15 1.65 31.59
C ASN A 62 22.05 1.81 30.07
N SER A 63 21.81 0.70 29.36
CA SER A 63 21.49 0.74 27.94
C SER A 63 20.14 1.42 27.71
N VAL A 64 20.03 2.19 26.62
CA VAL A 64 18.80 2.89 26.23
C VAL A 64 18.45 2.63 24.77
N THR A 65 17.16 2.61 24.45
CA THR A 65 16.65 2.49 23.07
C THR A 65 16.17 3.84 22.54
N ALA A 66 16.57 4.17 21.32
CA ALA A 66 16.14 5.35 20.58
C ALA A 66 16.14 5.04 19.08
N PRO A 67 15.23 4.18 18.60
CA PRO A 67 15.17 3.76 17.20
C PRO A 67 14.80 4.92 16.26
N LEU A 68 15.79 5.42 15.52
CA LEU A 68 15.61 6.58 14.63
C LEU A 68 14.86 6.20 13.35
N ILE A 69 13.78 6.92 13.04
CA ILE A 69 12.99 6.70 11.80
C ILE A 69 13.80 7.03 10.54
N SER A 70 14.72 8.00 10.63
CA SER A 70 15.65 8.36 9.56
C SER A 70 16.86 7.43 9.48
N LEU A 71 16.93 6.40 10.33
CA LEU A 71 18.03 5.45 10.56
C LEU A 71 19.34 6.09 11.05
N THR A 72 19.75 7.24 10.50
CA THR A 72 20.97 7.96 10.86
C THR A 72 20.69 9.32 11.51
N PRO A 73 21.56 9.78 12.43
CA PRO A 73 21.52 11.14 12.98
C PRO A 73 22.15 12.18 12.03
N VAL A 74 22.03 13.46 12.38
CA VAL A 74 22.75 14.56 11.69
C VAL A 74 24.24 14.51 12.04
N ASP A 75 24.56 14.36 13.31
CA ASP A 75 25.90 14.28 13.88
C ASP A 75 25.92 13.44 15.15
N VAL A 76 27.09 12.86 15.44
CA VAL A 76 27.39 12.10 16.66
C VAL A 76 28.76 12.52 17.19
N HIS A 77 28.81 12.78 18.48
CA HIS A 77 30.03 13.02 19.25
C HIS A 77 30.09 12.04 20.42
N VAL A 78 31.18 11.29 20.53
CA VAL A 78 31.43 10.36 21.63
C VAL A 78 32.76 10.68 22.29
N THR A 79 32.78 10.67 23.61
CA THR A 79 33.97 10.79 24.44
C THR A 79 33.98 9.63 25.43
N VAL A 80 35.02 8.80 25.36
CA VAL A 80 35.21 7.65 26.25
C VAL A 80 36.50 7.83 27.04
N PRO A 81 36.46 8.07 28.36
CA PRO A 81 37.68 8.21 29.15
C PRO A 81 38.43 6.88 29.25
N CYS A 82 39.77 6.89 29.16
CA CYS A 82 40.55 5.65 29.16
C CYS A 82 40.50 4.91 30.52
N SER A 83 40.01 5.56 31.59
CA SER A 83 39.66 4.90 32.87
C SER A 83 38.61 3.80 32.71
N VAL A 84 37.66 3.95 31.80
CA VAL A 84 36.63 2.94 31.51
C VAL A 84 37.26 1.67 30.93
N VAL A 85 38.25 1.83 30.04
CA VAL A 85 38.98 0.70 29.45
C VAL A 85 39.81 -0.03 30.51
N ARG A 86 40.38 0.70 31.47
CA ARG A 86 41.14 0.12 32.61
C ARG A 86 40.26 -0.70 33.55
N ALA A 87 39.00 -0.31 33.71
CA ALA A 87 38.05 -0.99 34.59
C ALA A 87 37.42 -2.24 33.97
N LEU A 88 37.62 -2.50 32.68
CA LEU A 88 37.07 -3.67 32.01
C LEU A 88 37.82 -4.97 32.38
N PRO A 89 37.10 -6.10 32.48
CA PRO A 89 37.70 -7.43 32.65
C PRO A 89 38.73 -7.80 31.55
N PRO A 90 39.64 -8.76 31.81
CA PRO A 90 40.66 -9.17 30.84
C PRO A 90 40.12 -9.58 29.46
N GLU A 91 38.97 -10.23 29.41
CA GLU A 91 38.26 -10.62 28.19
C GLU A 91 37.77 -9.43 27.35
N GLY A 92 37.62 -8.26 27.97
CA GLY A 92 37.12 -7.03 27.34
C GLY A 92 35.60 -6.98 27.29
N GLY A 93 35.05 -6.25 26.32
CA GLY A 93 33.62 -6.01 26.20
C GLY A 93 33.29 -4.84 25.27
N VAL A 94 32.00 -4.58 25.10
CA VAL A 94 31.50 -3.40 24.40
C VAL A 94 31.41 -2.23 25.37
N VAL A 95 32.29 -1.24 25.21
CA VAL A 95 32.22 -0.01 26.03
C VAL A 95 30.99 0.80 25.65
N LEU A 96 30.75 0.94 24.35
CA LEU A 96 29.61 1.65 23.79
C LEU A 96 29.32 1.13 22.38
N SER A 97 28.05 1.04 22.02
CA SER A 97 27.59 0.75 20.66
C SER A 97 26.25 1.40 20.35
N THR A 98 25.98 1.70 19.08
CA THR A 98 24.71 2.29 18.64
C THR A 98 23.65 1.27 18.21
N ALA A 99 23.99 -0.02 18.26
CA ALA A 99 23.09 -1.15 18.08
C ALA A 99 23.52 -2.34 18.95
N PRO A 100 22.59 -3.26 19.31
CA PRO A 100 22.95 -4.47 20.05
C PRO A 100 23.96 -5.31 19.28
N LYS A 101 25.01 -5.81 19.94
CA LYS A 101 26.08 -6.62 19.33
C LYS A 101 25.58 -7.86 18.57
N LYS A 102 24.46 -8.44 19.01
CA LYS A 102 23.82 -9.62 18.41
C LYS A 102 22.68 -9.28 17.45
N GLY A 103 22.52 -8.00 17.09
CA GLY A 103 21.59 -7.56 16.05
C GLY A 103 22.02 -8.04 14.68
N LYS A 104 21.06 -8.21 13.77
CA LYS A 104 21.33 -8.60 12.39
C LYS A 104 22.15 -7.51 11.71
N ASP A 105 23.26 -7.90 11.11
CA ASP A 105 24.20 -6.99 10.44
C ASP A 105 24.61 -5.79 11.31
N ALA A 106 24.67 -5.95 12.64
CA ALA A 106 24.90 -4.82 13.53
C ALA A 106 26.25 -4.14 13.28
N ALA A 107 27.32 -4.94 13.12
CA ALA A 107 28.65 -4.44 12.78
C ALA A 107 28.69 -3.69 11.43
N LEU A 108 27.79 -4.00 10.49
CA LEU A 108 27.70 -3.37 9.17
C LEU A 108 26.95 -2.03 9.18
N ASN A 109 26.13 -1.77 10.21
CA ASN A 109 25.25 -0.61 10.24
C ASN A 109 25.56 0.39 11.35
N ALA A 110 26.19 -0.04 12.44
CA ALA A 110 26.33 0.74 13.67
C ALA A 110 27.79 0.99 14.07
N LEU A 111 27.97 1.96 14.96
CA LEU A 111 29.24 2.28 15.61
C LEU A 111 29.44 1.37 16.82
N PHE A 112 30.67 0.86 16.98
CA PHE A 112 31.10 0.09 18.15
C PHE A 112 32.45 0.58 18.67
N VAL A 113 32.56 0.67 19.99
CA VAL A 113 33.81 0.80 20.73
C VAL A 113 34.03 -0.50 21.49
N VAL A 114 34.87 -1.37 20.95
CA VAL A 114 35.10 -2.72 21.46
C VAL A 114 36.50 -2.82 22.05
N VAL A 115 36.57 -3.38 23.25
CA VAL A 115 37.83 -3.72 23.90
C VAL A 115 37.95 -5.23 23.90
N ASN A 116 39.10 -5.75 23.48
CA ASN A 116 39.43 -7.18 23.61
C ASN A 116 40.71 -7.35 24.44
N GLY A 117 41.24 -8.57 24.56
CA GLY A 117 42.44 -8.83 25.37
C GLY A 117 43.72 -8.10 24.91
N LYS A 118 43.77 -7.59 23.67
CA LYS A 118 44.99 -7.02 23.06
C LYS A 118 44.83 -5.58 22.58
N ARG A 119 43.63 -5.17 22.16
CA ARG A 119 43.40 -3.88 21.50
C ARG A 119 42.04 -3.29 21.82
N VAL A 120 41.93 -1.99 21.55
CA VAL A 120 40.69 -1.22 21.57
C VAL A 120 40.41 -0.76 20.14
N ASP A 121 39.28 -1.17 19.60
CA ASP A 121 38.85 -0.88 18.23
C ASP A 121 37.64 0.06 18.25
N VAL A 122 37.71 1.13 17.46
CA VAL A 122 36.53 1.92 17.08
C VAL A 122 36.17 1.53 15.66
N THR A 123 35.00 0.92 15.49
CA THR A 123 34.51 0.45 14.18
C THR A 123 33.17 1.07 13.87
N ASP A 124 32.95 1.45 12.62
CA ASP A 124 31.65 1.93 12.13
C ASP A 124 31.40 1.32 10.77
N ARG A 125 30.16 0.89 10.49
CA ARG A 125 29.74 0.32 9.20
C ARG A 125 30.71 -0.68 8.54
N ASN A 126 31.20 -1.64 9.32
CA ASN A 126 32.19 -2.66 8.91
C ASN A 126 33.58 -2.14 8.51
N VAL A 127 33.92 -0.89 8.87
CA VAL A 127 35.28 -0.34 8.73
C VAL A 127 35.87 -0.02 10.10
N VAL A 128 37.18 -0.26 10.26
CA VAL A 128 37.92 0.13 11.47
C VAL A 128 38.33 1.59 11.32
N ILE A 129 37.76 2.47 12.12
CA ILE A 129 38.05 3.91 12.12
C ILE A 129 39.41 4.18 12.78
N ALA A 130 39.62 3.59 13.96
CA ALA A 130 40.89 3.65 14.68
C ALA A 130 41.07 2.41 15.58
N SER A 131 42.32 2.03 15.83
CA SER A 131 42.67 0.90 16.69
C SER A 131 43.95 1.22 17.46
N ALA A 132 44.00 0.89 18.75
CA ALA A 132 45.18 1.07 19.61
C ALA A 132 45.40 -0.16 20.51
N ALA A 133 46.63 -0.42 20.92
CA ALA A 133 46.96 -1.53 21.82
C ALA A 133 46.36 -1.28 23.22
N ARG A 134 45.78 -2.31 23.84
CA ARG A 134 45.03 -2.15 25.10
C ARG A 134 45.93 -1.74 26.26
N ASP A 135 47.16 -2.22 26.29
CA ASP A 135 48.17 -1.83 27.28
C ASP A 135 48.54 -0.35 27.17
N GLN A 136 48.64 0.19 25.95
CA GLN A 136 48.84 1.62 25.72
C GLN A 136 47.62 2.45 26.15
N VAL A 137 46.41 2.00 25.81
CA VAL A 137 45.16 2.66 26.21
C VAL A 137 44.95 2.60 27.73
N ALA A 138 45.39 1.51 28.38
CA ALA A 138 45.34 1.36 29.83
C ALA A 138 46.45 2.14 30.56
N SER A 139 47.41 2.71 29.85
CA SER A 139 48.48 3.50 30.45
C SER A 139 47.99 4.88 30.91
N PRO A 140 48.70 5.55 31.84
CA PRO A 140 48.40 6.92 32.24
C PRO A 140 48.55 7.96 31.11
N GLN A 141 49.14 7.60 29.97
CA GLN A 141 49.31 8.50 28.82
C GLN A 141 47.98 8.71 28.08
N CYS A 142 47.11 7.68 28.03
CA CYS A 142 45.81 7.78 27.39
C CYS A 142 44.85 8.59 28.27
N GLN A 143 44.32 9.68 27.72
CA GLN A 143 43.35 10.53 28.40
C GLN A 143 41.92 10.08 28.09
N ARG A 144 41.56 10.06 26.80
CA ARG A 144 40.23 9.72 26.30
C ARG A 144 40.26 9.32 24.83
N ILE A 145 39.22 8.63 24.39
CA ILE A 145 38.92 8.34 22.99
C ILE A 145 37.86 9.35 22.55
N GLU A 146 38.20 10.17 21.56
CA GLU A 146 37.26 11.11 20.93
C GLU A 146 36.80 10.53 19.59
N ILE A 147 35.49 10.41 19.41
CA ILE A 147 34.87 9.92 18.17
C ILE A 147 33.91 10.99 17.67
N THR A 148 34.02 11.33 16.40
CA THR A 148 33.13 12.28 15.74
C THR A 148 32.64 11.69 14.44
N SER A 149 31.33 11.70 14.22
CA SER A 149 30.71 11.27 12.97
C SER A 149 29.76 12.36 12.50
N THR A 150 30.17 13.11 11.49
CA THR A 150 29.47 14.30 10.99
C THR A 150 29.47 14.30 9.47
N LYS A 151 29.03 15.40 8.84
CA LYS A 151 29.17 15.58 7.39
C LYS A 151 30.61 15.68 6.90
N ALA A 152 31.56 15.93 7.80
CA ALA A 152 32.97 15.94 7.44
C ALA A 152 33.54 14.52 7.28
N GLY A 153 32.85 13.51 7.79
CA GLY A 153 33.33 12.13 7.87
C GLY A 153 33.24 11.56 9.29
N ALA A 154 33.76 10.35 9.43
CA ALA A 154 33.87 9.63 10.70
C ALA A 154 35.34 9.54 11.12
N TYR A 155 35.67 10.06 12.30
CA TYR A 155 37.02 10.13 12.85
C TYR A 155 37.06 9.65 14.29
N ALA A 156 38.15 9.00 14.68
CA ALA A 156 38.41 8.59 16.05
C ALA A 156 39.88 8.81 16.43
N THR A 157 40.12 9.38 17.61
CA THR A 157 41.46 9.71 18.12
C THR A 157 41.61 9.24 19.57
N PHE A 158 42.72 8.55 19.86
CA PHE A 158 43.15 8.18 21.20
C PHE A 158 44.03 9.29 21.78
N VAL A 159 43.41 10.26 22.45
CA VAL A 159 44.08 11.47 22.94
C VAL A 159 45.12 11.12 24.00
N GLY A 160 46.35 11.61 23.79
CA GLY A 160 47.50 11.39 24.68
C GLY A 160 48.41 10.23 24.26
N LEU A 161 47.99 9.41 23.30
CA LEU A 161 48.84 8.40 22.68
C LEU A 161 49.38 8.90 21.34
N ASN A 162 50.65 8.64 21.07
CA ASN A 162 51.29 8.95 19.79
C ASN A 162 51.85 7.68 19.13
N ASP A 163 51.84 7.67 17.80
CA ASP A 163 52.53 6.67 16.99
C ASP A 163 54.06 6.85 17.07
N PRO A 164 54.86 5.88 16.55
CA PRO A 164 56.32 6.01 16.54
C PRO A 164 56.86 7.23 15.78
N ALA A 165 56.06 7.87 14.93
CA ALA A 165 56.39 9.09 14.20
C ALA A 165 55.99 10.38 14.96
N GLY A 166 55.47 10.25 16.19
CA GLY A 166 55.06 11.36 17.05
C GLY A 166 53.69 11.96 16.72
N LYS A 167 52.89 11.33 15.85
CA LYS A 167 51.53 11.77 15.54
C LYS A 167 50.52 11.15 16.49
N PRO A 168 49.43 11.83 16.87
CA PRO A 168 48.38 11.24 17.69
C PRO A 168 47.85 9.93 17.08
N ILE A 169 47.70 8.88 17.90
CA ILE A 169 47.10 7.62 17.44
C ILE A 169 45.62 7.89 17.15
N GLY A 170 45.24 7.78 15.89
CA GLY A 170 43.87 8.02 15.43
C GLY A 170 43.73 7.68 13.96
N GLY A 171 42.50 7.79 13.48
CA GLY A 171 42.17 7.52 12.09
C GLY A 171 40.80 8.07 11.74
N GLY A 172 40.41 7.87 10.50
CA GLY A 172 39.11 8.25 10.03
C GLY A 172 39.03 8.35 8.52
N PHE A 173 37.80 8.53 8.06
CA PHE A 173 37.47 8.60 6.65
C PHE A 173 36.63 9.85 6.41
N PRO A 174 36.96 10.68 5.41
CA PRO A 174 36.22 11.90 5.08
C PRO A 174 34.87 11.62 4.39
N ASP A 175 34.35 10.38 4.44
CA ASP A 175 33.11 9.99 3.80
C ASP A 175 31.90 10.25 4.74
N PRO A 176 30.99 11.18 4.39
CA PRO A 176 29.80 11.48 5.19
C PRO A 176 28.73 10.37 5.19
N ASN A 177 28.85 9.34 4.35
CA ASN A 177 27.93 8.21 4.32
C ASN A 177 28.22 7.17 5.42
N LEU A 178 29.35 7.30 6.11
CA LEU A 178 29.74 6.44 7.23
C LEU A 178 29.05 6.76 8.55
N ARG A 179 28.09 7.71 8.58
CA ARG A 179 27.32 8.00 9.80
C ARG A 179 26.62 6.72 10.31
N PRO A 180 26.71 6.44 11.63
CA PRO A 180 26.18 5.20 12.17
C PRO A 180 24.66 5.21 12.16
N GLN A 181 24.09 4.03 11.96
CA GLN A 181 22.69 3.80 12.30
C GLN A 181 22.55 3.75 13.83
N ILE A 182 21.52 4.42 14.36
CA ILE A 182 21.24 4.45 15.80
C ILE A 182 19.88 3.79 16.06
N VAL A 183 19.90 2.71 16.84
CA VAL A 183 18.70 2.13 17.47
C VAL A 183 18.67 2.30 18.99
N GLY A 184 19.78 2.79 19.55
CA GLY A 184 19.95 3.04 20.98
C GLY A 184 21.41 3.30 21.31
N VAL A 185 21.72 3.30 22.60
CA VAL A 185 23.09 3.28 23.11
C VAL A 185 23.21 2.08 24.04
N PHE A 186 24.02 1.10 23.66
CA PHE A 186 24.18 -0.17 24.37
C PHE A 186 25.60 -0.33 24.90
N THR A 187 25.72 -0.85 26.10
CA THR A 187 27.00 -1.06 26.79
C THR A 187 26.98 -2.38 27.57
N ASP A 188 28.14 -3.01 27.69
CA ASP A 188 28.36 -4.14 28.61
C ASP A 188 28.81 -3.65 30.01
N LEU A 189 28.95 -2.33 30.20
CA LEU A 189 29.31 -1.72 31.49
C LEU A 189 28.10 -1.63 32.42
N SER A 190 28.37 -1.56 33.72
CA SER A 190 27.33 -1.40 34.75
C SER A 190 27.81 -0.49 35.88
N GLY A 191 26.87 0.15 36.59
CA GLY A 191 27.16 1.00 37.74
C GLY A 191 27.13 2.50 37.42
N PRO A 192 27.71 3.34 38.29
CA PRO A 192 27.66 4.79 38.15
C PRO A 192 28.44 5.28 36.93
N ALA A 193 27.88 6.25 36.23
CA ALA A 193 28.49 6.86 35.05
C ALA A 193 29.71 7.73 35.43
N PRO A 194 30.89 7.51 34.81
CA PRO A 194 32.02 8.43 34.93
C PRO A 194 31.68 9.81 34.35
N ALA A 195 32.16 10.88 34.99
CA ALA A 195 31.82 12.26 34.61
C ALA A 195 32.16 12.61 33.14
N ASP A 196 33.23 12.03 32.60
CA ASP A 196 33.75 12.35 31.26
C ASP A 196 33.28 11.38 30.17
N LEU A 197 32.49 10.34 30.50
CA LEU A 197 31.91 9.44 29.50
C LEU A 197 30.65 10.10 28.93
N LYS A 198 30.64 10.36 27.63
CA LYS A 198 29.53 11.04 26.96
C LYS A 198 29.33 10.56 25.54
N LEU A 199 28.08 10.33 25.16
CA LEU A 199 27.60 10.29 23.79
C LEU A 199 26.55 11.39 23.63
N SER A 200 26.65 12.15 22.55
CA SER A 200 25.66 13.12 22.12
C SER A 200 25.39 12.93 20.64
N ALA A 201 24.13 12.74 20.27
CA ALA A 201 23.71 12.61 18.88
C ALA A 201 22.54 13.56 18.58
N THR A 202 22.67 14.33 17.50
CA THR A 202 21.60 15.20 17.02
C THR A 202 20.67 14.41 16.11
N ILE A 203 19.43 14.19 16.55
CA ILE A 203 18.42 13.46 15.78
C ILE A 203 17.93 14.35 14.62
N ASP A 204 17.74 13.74 13.45
CA ASP A 204 17.27 14.46 12.28
C ASP A 204 15.75 14.66 12.30
N THR A 205 15.33 15.74 12.93
CA THR A 205 13.92 16.15 13.05
C THR A 205 13.52 17.22 12.01
N ARG A 206 14.20 17.26 10.84
CA ARG A 206 14.04 18.36 9.86
C ARG A 206 12.62 18.56 9.33
N PHE A 207 11.80 17.50 9.36
CA PHE A 207 10.42 17.52 8.85
C PHE A 207 9.38 17.86 9.93
N SER A 208 9.75 17.81 11.21
CA SER A 208 8.87 18.16 12.34
C SER A 208 8.90 19.68 12.56
N THR A 209 8.15 20.40 11.72
CA THR A 209 8.07 21.86 11.76
C THR A 209 6.68 22.36 12.11
N THR A 210 6.60 23.64 12.44
CA THR A 210 5.33 24.38 12.50
C THR A 210 5.49 25.74 11.84
N PRO A 211 4.45 26.28 11.18
CA PRO A 211 4.53 27.60 10.55
C PRO A 211 4.66 28.71 11.60
N THR A 212 5.55 29.67 11.36
CA THR A 212 5.59 30.90 12.17
C THR A 212 4.34 31.75 11.95
N THR A 213 4.09 32.71 12.84
CA THR A 213 3.00 33.70 12.67
C THR A 213 3.09 34.46 11.35
N LEU A 214 4.31 34.77 10.88
CA LEU A 214 4.55 35.41 9.58
C LEU A 214 4.11 34.50 8.42
N LYS A 215 4.50 33.23 8.45
CA LYS A 215 4.09 32.24 7.43
C LYS A 215 2.58 32.06 7.44
N LEU A 216 1.98 31.89 8.61
CA LEU A 216 0.53 31.76 8.76
C LEU A 216 -0.23 32.99 8.22
N ALA A 217 0.20 34.20 8.58
CA ALA A 217 -0.42 35.43 8.08
C ALA A 217 -0.31 35.57 6.56
N ALA A 218 0.85 35.23 5.97
CA ALA A 218 1.04 35.25 4.54
C ALA A 218 0.12 34.26 3.81
N MET A 219 -0.05 33.04 4.34
CA MET A 219 -0.97 32.05 3.79
C MET A 219 -2.42 32.52 3.84
N VAL A 220 -2.88 33.01 4.99
CA VAL A 220 -4.25 33.51 5.16
C VAL A 220 -4.51 34.69 4.21
N LEU A 221 -3.60 35.67 4.16
CA LEU A 221 -3.72 36.81 3.27
C LEU A 221 -3.68 36.41 1.79
N ALA A 222 -2.87 35.43 1.40
CA ALA A 222 -2.83 34.91 0.04
C ALA A 222 -4.19 34.29 -0.37
N ILE A 223 -4.78 33.46 0.49
CA ILE A 223 -6.07 32.82 0.26
C ILE A 223 -7.19 33.87 0.17
N VAL A 224 -7.28 34.78 1.14
CA VAL A 224 -8.29 35.85 1.15
C VAL A 224 -8.15 36.76 -0.07
N SER A 225 -6.93 37.15 -0.43
CA SER A 225 -6.67 37.99 -1.60
C SER A 225 -7.06 37.29 -2.90
N THR A 226 -6.84 35.98 -3.01
CA THR A 226 -7.25 35.17 -4.16
C THR A 226 -8.78 35.11 -4.27
N ILE A 227 -9.48 34.89 -3.15
CA ILE A 227 -10.95 34.90 -3.11
C ILE A 227 -11.49 36.27 -3.56
N VAL A 228 -10.95 37.36 -3.01
CA VAL A 228 -11.35 38.73 -3.39
C VAL A 228 -11.09 38.99 -4.88
N ALA A 229 -9.95 38.56 -5.41
CA ALA A 229 -9.62 38.70 -6.83
C ALA A 229 -10.60 37.93 -7.74
N LEU A 230 -11.00 36.71 -7.35
CA LEU A 230 -11.97 35.91 -8.09
C LEU A 230 -13.38 36.50 -8.02
N ILE A 231 -13.79 37.05 -6.88
CA ILE A 231 -15.07 37.77 -6.75
C ILE A 231 -15.07 39.02 -7.64
N ALA A 232 -13.97 39.76 -7.67
CA ALA A 232 -13.82 40.93 -8.54
C ALA A 232 -13.84 40.52 -10.04
N LEU A 233 -13.17 39.43 -10.42
CA LEU A 233 -13.24 38.87 -11.77
C LEU A 233 -14.68 38.48 -12.15
N TRP A 234 -15.41 37.87 -11.22
CA TRP A 234 -16.82 37.51 -11.41
C TRP A 234 -17.71 38.73 -11.62
N ARG A 235 -17.48 39.82 -10.90
CA ARG A 235 -18.17 41.10 -11.11
C ARG A 235 -17.86 41.69 -12.49
N LEU A 236 -16.59 41.69 -12.92
CA LEU A 236 -16.19 42.12 -14.27
C LEU A 236 -16.79 41.25 -15.38
N ASP A 237 -17.04 39.98 -15.08
CA ASP A 237 -17.64 39.06 -16.03
C ASP A 237 -19.09 39.43 -16.39
N GLN A 238 -19.80 40.16 -15.51
CA GLN A 238 -21.23 40.51 -15.63
C GLN A 238 -21.54 41.78 -16.44
N LEU A 239 -20.52 42.41 -17.03
CA LEU A 239 -20.68 43.66 -17.79
C LEU A 239 -21.48 43.53 -19.10
N ASP A 240 -21.82 42.31 -19.51
CA ASP A 240 -22.65 42.01 -20.69
C ASP A 240 -24.16 41.86 -20.37
N GLY A 241 -24.58 42.23 -19.14
CA GLY A 241 -25.98 42.26 -18.72
C GLY A 241 -26.60 40.89 -18.40
N HIS A 242 -25.86 39.79 -18.52
CA HIS A 242 -26.38 38.46 -18.27
C HIS A 242 -26.12 38.02 -16.82
N ARG A 243 -27.21 37.80 -16.07
CA ARG A 243 -27.20 37.24 -14.71
C ARG A 243 -27.52 35.74 -14.71
N MET A 244 -27.03 35.04 -13.68
CA MET A 244 -27.42 33.64 -13.45
C MET A 244 -28.89 33.59 -13.01
N ARG A 245 -29.79 33.22 -13.92
CA ARG A 245 -31.24 33.29 -13.69
C ARG A 245 -31.79 32.17 -12.78
N ARG A 246 -31.08 31.04 -12.66
CA ARG A 246 -31.49 29.86 -11.84
C ARG A 246 -30.25 29.24 -11.21
N LEU A 247 -30.33 28.89 -9.92
CA LEU A 247 -29.26 28.16 -9.21
C LEU A 247 -29.15 26.71 -9.72
N ILE A 248 -30.27 25.98 -9.78
CA ILE A 248 -30.33 24.60 -10.28
C ILE A 248 -30.99 24.62 -11.66
N PRO A 249 -30.26 24.32 -12.74
CA PRO A 249 -30.82 24.32 -14.09
C PRO A 249 -31.76 23.11 -14.30
N ALA A 250 -32.67 23.21 -15.27
CA ALA A 250 -33.78 22.25 -15.43
C ALA A 250 -33.31 20.81 -15.68
N ASN A 251 -32.16 20.64 -16.31
CA ASN A 251 -31.48 19.35 -16.53
C ASN A 251 -31.08 18.64 -15.23
N TRP A 252 -30.89 19.33 -14.10
CA TRP A 252 -30.58 18.71 -12.80
C TRP A 252 -31.83 18.24 -12.05
N ARG A 253 -33.03 18.59 -12.52
CA ARG A 253 -34.30 18.24 -11.84
C ARG A 253 -34.90 16.92 -12.29
N THR A 254 -34.43 16.34 -13.39
CA THR A 254 -34.89 15.02 -13.83
C THR A 254 -34.25 13.95 -12.95
N PHE A 255 -34.84 12.76 -12.87
CA PHE A 255 -34.23 11.58 -12.23
C PHE A 255 -34.61 10.37 -13.07
N THR A 256 -33.62 9.57 -13.45
CA THR A 256 -33.76 8.51 -14.45
C THR A 256 -33.45 7.14 -13.85
N LEU A 257 -33.90 6.08 -14.51
CA LEU A 257 -33.58 4.72 -14.08
C LEU A 257 -32.07 4.45 -14.08
N ALA A 258 -31.32 5.07 -15.00
CA ALA A 258 -29.87 5.00 -15.01
C ALA A 258 -29.25 5.63 -13.75
N ASP A 259 -29.83 6.72 -13.22
CA ASP A 259 -29.38 7.32 -11.96
C ASP A 259 -29.59 6.35 -10.79
N VAL A 260 -30.76 5.71 -10.71
CA VAL A 260 -31.03 4.69 -9.69
C VAL A 260 -30.02 3.55 -9.78
N THR A 261 -29.78 3.01 -10.98
CA THR A 261 -28.87 1.87 -11.14
C THR A 261 -27.43 2.21 -10.82
N VAL A 262 -26.92 3.36 -11.28
CA VAL A 262 -25.52 3.75 -11.03
C VAL A 262 -25.30 4.08 -9.55
N ILE A 263 -26.19 4.87 -8.94
CA ILE A 263 -26.07 5.22 -7.52
C ILE A 263 -26.21 3.98 -6.64
N SER A 264 -27.20 3.12 -6.91
CA SER A 264 -27.36 1.88 -6.14
C SER A 264 -26.18 0.92 -6.35
N GLY A 265 -25.62 0.88 -7.56
CA GLY A 265 -24.41 0.10 -7.86
C GLY A 265 -23.21 0.58 -7.06
N PHE A 266 -23.00 1.90 -6.93
CA PHE A 266 -21.95 2.48 -6.10
C PHE A 266 -22.16 2.18 -4.61
N VAL A 267 -23.38 2.39 -4.08
CA VAL A 267 -23.68 2.14 -2.67
C VAL A 267 -23.53 0.66 -2.33
N LEU A 268 -24.02 -0.23 -3.19
CA LEU A 268 -23.84 -1.67 -3.02
C LEU A 268 -22.35 -2.03 -3.02
N TRP A 269 -21.59 -1.56 -4.01
CA TRP A 269 -20.17 -1.85 -4.14
C TRP A 269 -19.31 -1.25 -3.02
N HIS A 270 -19.71 -0.14 -2.43
CA HIS A 270 -19.03 0.42 -1.26
C HIS A 270 -19.08 -0.56 -0.06
N VAL A 271 -20.19 -1.30 0.10
CA VAL A 271 -20.38 -2.28 1.16
C VAL A 271 -19.78 -3.64 0.81
N ILE A 272 -20.03 -4.17 -0.39
CA ILE A 272 -19.65 -5.55 -0.74
C ILE A 272 -18.39 -5.67 -1.61
N GLY A 273 -17.90 -4.55 -2.14
CA GLY A 273 -16.89 -4.52 -3.18
C GLY A 273 -15.47 -4.75 -2.68
N ALA A 274 -14.59 -5.02 -3.63
CA ALA A 274 -13.17 -5.17 -3.38
C ALA A 274 -12.51 -3.82 -3.04
N ASN A 275 -11.43 -3.91 -2.26
CA ASN A 275 -10.56 -2.83 -1.88
C ASN A 275 -9.35 -2.71 -2.81
N SER A 276 -8.59 -1.61 -2.68
CA SER A 276 -7.36 -1.41 -3.46
C SER A 276 -6.13 -1.96 -2.70
N SER A 277 -4.99 -2.09 -3.37
CA SER A 277 -3.76 -2.62 -2.78
C SER A 277 -3.20 -1.77 -1.64
N ASP A 278 -3.30 -0.44 -1.76
CA ASP A 278 -2.59 0.51 -0.90
C ASP A 278 -3.48 1.08 0.21
N ASP A 279 -4.64 0.46 0.47
CA ASP A 279 -5.57 0.93 1.48
C ASP A 279 -4.93 0.88 2.88
N GLY A 280 -4.23 -0.22 3.19
CA GLY A 280 -3.46 -0.35 4.42
C GLY A 280 -2.25 0.60 4.49
N TYR A 281 -1.64 0.93 3.33
CA TYR A 281 -0.53 1.86 3.23
C TYR A 281 -0.96 3.27 3.64
N ILE A 282 -2.05 3.74 3.02
CA ILE A 282 -2.59 5.09 3.21
C ILE A 282 -3.22 5.24 4.59
N LEU A 283 -3.94 4.23 5.06
CA LEU A 283 -4.50 4.24 6.42
C LEU A 283 -3.38 4.24 7.47
N GLY A 284 -2.35 3.41 7.29
CA GLY A 284 -1.19 3.35 8.19
C GLY A 284 -0.50 4.71 8.33
N MET A 285 -0.16 5.36 7.20
CA MET A 285 0.48 6.67 7.26
C MET A 285 -0.44 7.77 7.81
N ALA A 286 -1.75 7.72 7.54
CA ALA A 286 -2.72 8.69 8.07
C ALA A 286 -2.87 8.58 9.60
N ARG A 287 -2.96 7.36 10.14
CA ARG A 287 -3.12 7.11 11.58
C ARG A 287 -1.91 7.54 12.41
N VAL A 288 -0.70 7.51 11.84
CA VAL A 288 0.52 7.91 12.55
C VAL A 288 0.88 9.40 12.39
N ALA A 289 0.29 10.09 11.41
CA ALA A 289 0.67 11.46 11.04
C ALA A 289 0.45 12.49 12.16
N ASP A 290 -0.63 12.38 12.93
CA ASP A 290 -0.94 13.33 14.02
C ASP A 290 0.15 13.31 15.11
N ARG A 291 0.60 12.11 15.50
CA ARG A 291 1.66 11.95 16.51
C ARG A 291 3.05 12.33 15.98
N ALA A 292 3.31 12.06 14.70
CA ALA A 292 4.53 12.46 14.01
C ALA A 292 4.67 13.98 13.88
N GLY A 293 3.54 14.69 13.79
CA GLY A 293 3.47 16.13 13.54
C GLY A 293 3.63 16.53 12.07
N TYR A 294 3.70 15.55 11.15
CA TYR A 294 3.76 15.75 9.70
C TYR A 294 3.31 14.48 8.97
N MET A 295 2.90 14.61 7.69
CA MET A 295 2.47 13.48 6.86
C MET A 295 3.67 12.67 6.34
N SER A 296 4.26 11.87 7.22
CA SER A 296 5.40 11.01 6.90
C SER A 296 5.03 9.89 5.94
N ASN A 297 5.89 9.59 4.97
CA ASN A 297 5.92 8.26 4.41
C ASN A 297 6.42 7.29 5.49
N TYR A 298 5.50 6.55 6.07
CA TYR A 298 5.77 5.72 7.24
C TYR A 298 6.57 4.45 6.91
N PHE A 299 6.39 3.90 5.71
CA PHE A 299 6.91 2.57 5.37
C PHE A 299 8.26 2.58 4.63
N ARG A 300 8.62 3.67 3.95
CA ARG A 300 9.80 3.75 3.08
C ARG A 300 10.40 5.15 3.12
N TRP A 301 11.62 5.30 2.58
CA TRP A 301 12.25 6.60 2.34
C TRP A 301 12.55 7.40 3.62
N PHE A 302 13.03 6.72 4.67
CA PHE A 302 13.68 7.35 5.83
C PHE A 302 12.79 8.36 6.56
N GLY A 303 11.47 8.11 6.61
CA GLY A 303 10.49 9.01 7.22
C GLY A 303 10.27 10.32 6.47
N SER A 304 10.69 10.44 5.20
CA SER A 304 10.44 11.66 4.42
C SER A 304 8.94 11.90 4.17
N PRO A 305 8.46 13.16 4.17
CA PRO A 305 7.05 13.49 3.98
C PRO A 305 6.53 13.15 2.57
N GLU A 306 5.20 13.02 2.43
CA GLU A 306 4.51 12.91 1.14
C GLU A 306 4.49 14.20 0.30
N ASP A 307 4.78 15.34 0.93
CA ASP A 307 4.87 16.64 0.26
C ASP A 307 5.93 16.62 -0.86
N PRO A 308 5.65 17.20 -2.04
CA PRO A 308 4.68 18.27 -2.31
C PRO A 308 3.26 17.79 -2.68
N PHE A 309 3.00 16.48 -2.60
CA PHE A 309 1.69 15.91 -2.86
C PHE A 309 1.04 15.48 -1.54
N GLY A 310 -0.24 15.11 -1.56
CA GLY A 310 -0.84 14.43 -0.41
C GLY A 310 -1.56 15.32 0.59
N TRP A 311 -1.96 16.55 0.22
CA TRP A 311 -2.90 17.32 1.05
C TRP A 311 -4.17 16.53 1.39
N TYR A 312 -4.59 15.63 0.49
CA TYR A 312 -5.72 14.72 0.69
C TYR A 312 -5.51 13.77 1.87
N TYR A 313 -4.29 13.32 2.14
CA TYR A 313 -4.03 12.41 3.26
C TYR A 313 -4.20 13.09 4.61
N ASN A 314 -4.01 14.41 4.68
CA ASN A 314 -4.33 15.17 5.89
C ASN A 314 -5.84 15.21 6.16
N LEU A 315 -6.70 15.11 5.13
CA LEU A 315 -8.14 14.92 5.34
C LEU A 315 -8.40 13.54 5.95
N LEU A 316 -7.74 12.49 5.46
CA LEU A 316 -7.88 11.13 6.02
C LEU A 316 -7.39 11.07 7.48
N ALA A 317 -6.27 11.71 7.80
CA ALA A 317 -5.78 11.81 9.19
C ALA A 317 -6.75 12.56 10.13
N LEU A 318 -7.55 13.50 9.60
CA LEU A 318 -8.63 14.11 10.39
C LEU A 318 -9.85 13.18 10.53
N MET A 319 -10.11 12.35 9.52
CA MET A 319 -11.22 11.39 9.54
C MET A 319 -10.99 10.23 10.52
N THR A 320 -9.74 9.81 10.72
CA THR A 320 -9.37 8.77 11.69
C THR A 320 -9.70 9.15 13.14
N HIS A 321 -9.87 10.44 13.44
CA HIS A 321 -10.33 10.89 14.76
C HIS A 321 -11.78 10.47 15.09
N VAL A 322 -12.58 10.13 14.07
CA VAL A 322 -13.95 9.63 14.26
C VAL A 322 -13.93 8.11 14.41
N THR A 323 -13.38 7.43 13.41
CA THR A 323 -13.17 5.98 13.38
C THR A 323 -12.26 5.61 12.21
N ASP A 324 -11.54 4.50 12.33
CA ASP A 324 -10.65 3.98 11.29
C ASP A 324 -11.31 2.85 10.47
N ALA A 325 -12.62 2.65 10.68
CA ALA A 325 -13.43 1.64 10.00
C ALA A 325 -13.44 1.81 8.47
N SER A 326 -13.46 0.70 7.75
CA SER A 326 -13.34 0.63 6.30
C SER A 326 -14.46 1.38 5.58
N LEU A 327 -15.71 1.27 6.03
CA LEU A 327 -16.84 2.00 5.41
C LEU A 327 -16.67 3.53 5.53
N TRP A 328 -16.25 4.01 6.69
CA TRP A 328 -16.10 5.44 6.96
C TRP A 328 -14.94 6.04 6.17
N MET A 329 -13.78 5.40 6.24
CA MET A 329 -12.55 5.93 5.62
C MET A 329 -12.68 6.02 4.08
N ARG A 330 -13.47 5.15 3.46
CA ARG A 330 -13.70 5.10 2.01
C ARG A 330 -14.88 5.95 1.52
N LEU A 331 -15.53 6.69 2.41
CA LEU A 331 -16.66 7.56 2.07
C LEU A 331 -16.33 8.65 1.03
N PRO A 332 -15.14 9.30 1.03
CA PRO A 332 -14.80 10.29 0.02
C PRO A 332 -14.86 9.74 -1.42
N ASP A 333 -14.48 8.48 -1.61
CA ASP A 333 -14.47 7.82 -2.92
C ASP A 333 -15.89 7.53 -3.41
N LEU A 334 -16.79 7.10 -2.52
CA LEU A 334 -18.21 6.94 -2.85
C LEU A 334 -18.83 8.28 -3.27
N ILE A 335 -18.55 9.35 -2.52
CA ILE A 335 -19.05 10.70 -2.84
C ILE A 335 -18.49 11.16 -4.19
N ALA A 336 -17.19 10.94 -4.45
CA ALA A 336 -16.56 11.27 -5.72
C ALA A 336 -17.21 10.53 -6.90
N GLY A 337 -17.53 9.24 -6.75
CA GLY A 337 -18.21 8.43 -7.77
C GLY A 337 -19.62 8.94 -8.09
N ILE A 338 -20.41 9.27 -7.06
CA ILE A 338 -21.74 9.85 -7.23
C ILE A 338 -21.67 11.22 -7.91
N VAL A 339 -20.76 12.10 -7.47
CA VAL A 339 -20.57 13.43 -8.08
C VAL A 339 -20.11 13.30 -9.53
N CYS A 340 -19.19 12.37 -9.82
CA CYS A 340 -18.78 12.02 -11.19
C CYS A 340 -19.98 11.67 -12.07
N TRP A 341 -20.85 10.77 -11.61
CA TRP A 341 -22.04 10.37 -12.36
C TRP A 341 -23.00 11.54 -12.60
N LEU A 342 -23.26 12.37 -11.59
CA LEU A 342 -24.15 13.52 -11.69
C LEU A 342 -23.61 14.55 -12.69
N LEU A 343 -22.32 14.87 -12.64
CA LEU A 343 -21.67 15.77 -13.60
C LEU A 343 -21.69 15.20 -15.02
N LEU A 344 -21.42 13.90 -15.15
CA LEU A 344 -21.40 13.21 -16.43
C LEU A 344 -22.78 13.25 -17.10
N SER A 345 -23.80 12.77 -16.40
CA SER A 345 -25.17 12.66 -16.93
C SER A 345 -25.83 14.02 -17.17
N ARG A 346 -25.55 15.04 -16.34
CA ARG A 346 -26.28 16.32 -16.38
C ARG A 346 -25.55 17.45 -17.08
N GLU A 347 -24.22 17.48 -17.08
CA GLU A 347 -23.44 18.55 -17.69
C GLU A 347 -22.69 18.09 -18.93
N VAL A 348 -22.08 16.90 -18.92
CA VAL A 348 -21.23 16.44 -20.03
C VAL A 348 -22.05 15.86 -21.18
N LEU A 349 -22.90 14.85 -20.94
CA LEU A 349 -23.67 14.21 -22.02
C LEU A 349 -24.55 15.20 -22.80
N PRO A 350 -25.29 16.12 -22.16
CA PRO A 350 -26.07 17.12 -22.89
C PRO A 350 -25.21 18.11 -23.69
N ARG A 351 -23.96 18.33 -23.27
CA ARG A 351 -23.01 19.23 -23.95
C ARG A 351 -22.46 18.63 -25.25
N LEU A 352 -22.43 17.31 -25.37
CA LEU A 352 -21.97 16.57 -26.56
C LEU A 352 -22.97 16.61 -27.73
N GLY A 353 -24.19 17.12 -27.51
CA GLY A 353 -25.18 17.37 -28.55
C GLY A 353 -26.52 16.64 -28.31
N PRO A 354 -27.59 17.04 -29.02
CA PRO A 354 -28.93 16.52 -28.79
C PRO A 354 -29.09 15.01 -29.05
N ALA A 355 -28.30 14.43 -29.96
CA ALA A 355 -28.35 12.98 -30.22
C ALA A 355 -27.83 12.16 -29.04
N VAL A 356 -26.81 12.67 -28.32
CA VAL A 356 -26.31 12.03 -27.09
C VAL A 356 -27.29 12.24 -25.95
N ALA A 357 -27.78 13.47 -25.77
CA ALA A 357 -28.67 13.82 -24.67
C ALA A 357 -30.01 13.06 -24.67
N SER A 358 -30.57 12.80 -25.85
CA SER A 358 -31.87 12.14 -26.00
C SER A 358 -31.78 10.61 -26.08
N SER A 359 -30.59 10.05 -26.27
CA SER A 359 -30.39 8.61 -26.43
C SER A 359 -30.32 7.88 -25.07
N LYS A 360 -31.32 7.03 -24.82
CA LYS A 360 -31.30 6.14 -23.64
C LYS A 360 -30.09 5.20 -23.66
N ALA A 361 -29.73 4.65 -24.83
CA ALA A 361 -28.59 3.75 -24.98
C ALA A 361 -27.27 4.43 -24.63
N ALA A 362 -27.10 5.71 -25.00
CA ALA A 362 -25.91 6.48 -24.65
C ALA A 362 -25.80 6.73 -23.13
N ASN A 363 -26.93 7.06 -22.47
CA ASN A 363 -26.96 7.25 -21.02
C ASN A 363 -26.62 5.95 -20.25
N TRP A 364 -27.20 4.82 -20.68
CA TRP A 364 -26.85 3.50 -20.13
C TRP A 364 -25.40 3.11 -20.38
N ALA A 365 -24.84 3.42 -21.57
CA ALA A 365 -23.45 3.15 -21.87
C ALA A 365 -22.51 3.95 -20.95
N ALA A 366 -22.78 5.24 -20.73
CA ALA A 366 -22.05 6.04 -19.76
C ALA A 366 -22.12 5.43 -18.36
N GLY A 367 -23.32 5.10 -17.88
CA GLY A 367 -23.50 4.57 -16.53
C GLY A 367 -22.79 3.23 -16.31
N MET A 368 -22.95 2.29 -17.23
CA MET A 368 -22.34 0.96 -17.09
C MET A 368 -20.82 0.98 -17.26
N VAL A 369 -20.31 1.77 -18.22
CA VAL A 369 -18.85 1.91 -18.39
C VAL A 369 -18.23 2.62 -17.18
N LEU A 370 -18.90 3.64 -16.63
CA LEU A 370 -18.46 4.28 -15.39
C LEU A 370 -18.35 3.25 -14.26
N LEU A 371 -19.41 2.47 -13.99
CA LEU A 371 -19.37 1.43 -12.96
C LEU A 371 -18.22 0.44 -13.18
N THR A 372 -18.10 -0.12 -14.38
CA THR A 372 -17.07 -1.15 -14.65
C THR A 372 -15.64 -0.63 -14.69
N ALA A 373 -15.44 0.66 -14.94
CA ALA A 373 -14.12 1.29 -14.86
C ALA A 373 -13.80 1.81 -13.45
N TRP A 374 -14.81 2.02 -12.61
CA TRP A 374 -14.66 2.50 -11.23
C TRP A 374 -14.48 1.35 -10.24
N MET A 375 -15.36 0.34 -10.28
CA MET A 375 -15.39 -0.80 -9.34
C MET A 375 -14.02 -1.48 -9.09
N PRO A 376 -13.17 -1.74 -10.10
CA PRO A 376 -11.89 -2.42 -9.89
C PRO A 376 -10.71 -1.53 -9.49
N PHE A 377 -10.88 -0.20 -9.48
CA PHE A 377 -9.79 0.75 -9.20
C PHE A 377 -10.11 1.71 -8.05
N ASP A 378 -11.32 2.24 -8.04
CA ASP A 378 -11.71 3.49 -7.39
C ASP A 378 -12.61 3.23 -6.15
N ASN A 379 -12.29 2.21 -5.34
CA ASN A 379 -13.09 1.81 -4.16
C ASN A 379 -12.28 1.70 -2.86
N GLY A 380 -11.02 2.16 -2.88
CA GLY A 380 -10.06 2.01 -1.79
C GLY A 380 -9.84 3.32 -1.00
N LEU A 381 -8.59 3.62 -0.64
CA LEU A 381 -8.16 4.92 -0.10
C LEU A 381 -7.19 5.65 -1.02
N ARG A 382 -6.79 5.02 -2.13
CA ARG A 382 -5.96 5.67 -3.13
C ARG A 382 -6.73 6.83 -3.77
N PRO A 383 -6.05 7.93 -4.14
CA PRO A 383 -6.74 9.16 -4.51
C PRO A 383 -7.17 9.26 -5.98
N GLU A 384 -7.02 8.22 -6.81
CA GLU A 384 -7.55 8.21 -8.18
C GLU A 384 -9.02 8.67 -8.31
N PRO A 385 -9.95 8.30 -7.40
CA PRO A 385 -11.34 8.75 -7.44
C PRO A 385 -11.47 10.27 -7.37
N ILE A 386 -10.69 10.90 -6.50
CA ILE A 386 -10.62 12.34 -6.30
C ILE A 386 -10.03 13.02 -7.55
N ILE A 387 -9.04 12.39 -8.18
CA ILE A 387 -8.43 12.90 -9.41
C ILE A 387 -9.37 12.80 -10.59
N ALA A 388 -10.13 11.70 -10.71
CA ALA A 388 -11.12 11.50 -11.75
C ALA A 388 -12.23 12.56 -11.67
N VAL A 389 -12.76 12.82 -10.47
CA VAL A 389 -13.79 13.86 -10.28
C VAL A 389 -13.20 15.27 -10.45
N GLY A 390 -11.99 15.55 -9.94
CA GLY A 390 -11.32 16.84 -10.12
C GLY A 390 -11.06 17.18 -11.59
N SER A 391 -10.67 16.17 -12.39
CA SER A 391 -10.47 16.31 -13.83
C SER A 391 -11.78 16.55 -14.58
N LEU A 392 -12.85 15.86 -14.18
CA LEU A 392 -14.18 16.06 -14.75
C LEU A 392 -14.75 17.45 -14.43
N ILE A 393 -14.61 17.91 -13.18
CA ILE A 393 -15.00 19.26 -12.76
C ILE A 393 -14.25 20.30 -13.58
N THR A 394 -12.93 20.13 -13.76
CA THR A 394 -12.10 21.01 -14.58
C THR A 394 -12.62 21.09 -16.02
N TYR A 395 -12.92 19.94 -16.64
CA TYR A 395 -13.49 19.88 -17.98
C TYR A 395 -14.85 20.60 -18.07
N VAL A 396 -15.76 20.34 -17.13
CA VAL A 396 -17.10 20.96 -17.09
C VAL A 396 -17.01 22.48 -16.93
N LEU A 397 -16.14 22.97 -16.05
CA LEU A 397 -15.93 24.40 -15.82
C LEU A 397 -15.38 25.11 -17.06
N ILE A 398 -14.44 24.48 -17.78
CA ILE A 398 -13.92 24.99 -19.05
C ILE A 398 -15.01 25.02 -20.13
N GLU A 399 -15.80 23.95 -20.28
CA GLU A 399 -16.92 23.92 -21.22
C GLU A 399 -17.97 24.99 -20.90
N ARG A 400 -18.24 25.23 -19.62
CA ARG A 400 -19.15 26.29 -19.16
C ARG A 400 -18.60 27.69 -19.44
N SER A 401 -17.30 27.91 -19.21
CA SER A 401 -16.62 29.15 -19.57
C SER A 401 -16.80 29.47 -21.06
N MET A 402 -16.57 28.46 -21.93
CA MET A 402 -16.71 28.61 -23.38
C MET A 402 -18.13 28.87 -23.84
N ARG A 403 -19.13 28.28 -23.18
CA ARG A 403 -20.55 28.47 -23.53
C ARG A 403 -21.01 29.92 -23.33
N TYR A 404 -20.58 30.55 -22.25
CA TYR A 404 -21.04 31.89 -21.87
C TYR A 404 -20.00 32.99 -22.07
N SER A 405 -18.82 32.67 -22.64
CA SER A 405 -17.70 33.61 -22.80
C SER A 405 -17.31 34.30 -21.48
N ARG A 406 -17.16 33.53 -20.39
CA ARG A 406 -16.85 34.01 -19.02
C ARG A 406 -15.49 33.51 -18.57
N LEU A 407 -14.71 34.30 -17.84
CA LEU A 407 -13.39 33.89 -17.36
C LEU A 407 -13.42 33.32 -15.94
N THR A 408 -14.43 33.63 -15.12
CA THR A 408 -14.56 33.09 -13.76
C THR A 408 -14.58 31.56 -13.72
N PRO A 409 -15.38 30.85 -14.55
CA PRO A 409 -15.34 29.39 -14.54
C PRO A 409 -13.98 28.84 -15.00
N ALA A 410 -13.27 29.56 -15.89
CA ALA A 410 -11.92 29.17 -16.29
C ALA A 410 -10.91 29.36 -15.14
N ALA A 411 -11.03 30.44 -14.36
CA ALA A 411 -10.21 30.65 -13.18
C ALA A 411 -10.48 29.60 -12.09
N LEU A 412 -11.75 29.23 -11.86
CA LEU A 412 -12.10 28.12 -10.98
C LEU A 412 -11.60 26.77 -11.49
N ALA A 413 -11.61 26.54 -12.82
CA ALA A 413 -11.01 25.34 -13.40
C ALA A 413 -9.50 25.28 -13.15
N VAL A 414 -8.80 26.41 -13.15
CA VAL A 414 -7.38 26.49 -12.79
C VAL A 414 -7.17 26.13 -11.32
N VAL A 415 -8.01 26.63 -10.40
CA VAL A 415 -7.97 26.22 -8.98
C VAL A 415 -8.19 24.71 -8.86
N THR A 416 -9.25 24.17 -9.46
CA THR A 416 -9.56 22.73 -9.38
C THR A 416 -8.41 21.88 -9.93
N ALA A 417 -7.84 22.26 -11.08
CA ALA A 417 -6.72 21.53 -11.67
C ALA A 417 -5.45 21.59 -10.79
N ALA A 418 -5.16 22.75 -10.17
CA ALA A 418 -4.03 22.91 -9.26
C ALA A 418 -4.20 22.05 -8.00
N PHE A 419 -5.39 22.07 -7.38
CA PHE A 419 -5.69 21.21 -6.23
C PHE A 419 -5.66 19.73 -6.58
N THR A 420 -6.15 19.35 -7.76
CA THR A 420 -6.11 17.97 -8.26
C THR A 420 -4.68 17.49 -8.49
N LEU A 421 -3.81 18.35 -9.04
CA LEU A 421 -2.39 18.06 -9.19
C LEU A 421 -1.68 17.91 -7.84
N GLY A 422 -2.08 18.69 -6.84
CA GLY A 422 -1.55 18.60 -5.47
C GLY A 422 -1.97 17.32 -4.72
N VAL A 423 -2.92 16.54 -5.24
CA VAL A 423 -3.33 15.27 -4.62
C VAL A 423 -2.27 14.17 -4.84
N GLN A 424 -1.81 14.00 -6.09
CA GLN A 424 -0.94 12.90 -6.53
C GLN A 424 -0.20 13.33 -7.80
N PRO A 425 1.01 12.82 -8.11
CA PRO A 425 1.71 13.11 -9.37
C PRO A 425 0.89 12.81 -10.63
N THR A 426 -0.01 11.82 -10.58
CA THR A 426 -0.92 11.46 -11.68
C THR A 426 -2.04 12.48 -11.90
N GLY A 427 -2.24 13.43 -10.98
CA GLY A 427 -3.19 14.54 -11.09
C GLY A 427 -2.92 15.49 -12.25
N LEU A 428 -1.78 15.36 -12.95
CA LEU A 428 -1.43 16.10 -14.17
C LEU A 428 -2.49 15.99 -15.27
N ILE A 429 -3.36 14.98 -15.20
CA ILE A 429 -4.46 14.79 -16.16
C ILE A 429 -5.48 15.94 -16.14
N ALA A 430 -5.67 16.63 -15.00
CA ALA A 430 -6.53 17.82 -14.94
C ALA A 430 -5.97 18.97 -15.81
N VAL A 431 -4.64 19.03 -15.98
CA VAL A 431 -3.98 19.97 -16.90
C VAL A 431 -4.31 19.66 -18.36
N ALA A 432 -4.52 18.38 -18.72
CA ALA A 432 -4.97 18.00 -20.07
C ALA A 432 -6.31 18.65 -20.44
N ALA A 433 -7.23 18.75 -19.49
CA ALA A 433 -8.52 19.43 -19.68
C ALA A 433 -8.35 20.94 -19.94
N LEU A 434 -7.42 21.60 -19.24
CA LEU A 434 -7.08 23.01 -19.48
C LEU A 434 -6.45 23.20 -20.87
N VAL A 435 -5.50 22.36 -21.25
CA VAL A 435 -4.80 22.43 -22.55
C VAL A 435 -5.79 22.22 -23.70
N ALA A 436 -6.69 21.24 -23.61
CA ALA A 436 -7.71 20.98 -24.62
C ALA A 436 -8.65 22.19 -24.83
N GLY A 437 -8.88 22.99 -23.78
CA GLY A 437 -9.65 24.23 -23.80
C GLY A 437 -8.85 25.50 -24.10
N GLY A 438 -7.52 25.44 -24.24
CA GLY A 438 -6.67 26.64 -24.23
C GLY A 438 -7.00 27.65 -25.34
N ARG A 439 -7.10 27.20 -26.60
CA ARG A 439 -7.41 28.08 -27.75
C ARG A 439 -8.73 28.86 -27.61
N PRO A 440 -9.88 28.23 -27.28
CA PRO A 440 -11.11 28.97 -27.08
C PRO A 440 -11.09 29.87 -25.84
N ILE A 441 -10.42 29.49 -24.75
CA ILE A 441 -10.25 30.38 -23.58
C ILE A 441 -9.44 31.64 -23.96
N LEU A 442 -8.35 31.49 -24.72
CA LEU A 442 -7.57 32.63 -25.23
C LEU A 442 -8.43 33.59 -26.07
N ARG A 443 -9.37 33.09 -26.88
CA ARG A 443 -10.29 33.94 -27.63
C ARG A 443 -11.20 34.76 -26.71
N ILE A 444 -11.67 34.17 -25.61
CA ILE A 444 -12.47 34.88 -24.60
C ILE A 444 -11.62 35.96 -23.93
N LEU A 445 -10.38 35.64 -23.56
CA LEU A 445 -9.43 36.56 -22.97
C LEU A 445 -9.16 37.75 -23.90
N VAL A 446 -8.82 37.51 -25.17
CA VAL A 446 -8.58 38.57 -26.17
C VAL A 446 -9.82 39.43 -26.38
N LYS A 447 -11.02 38.83 -26.39
CA LYS A 447 -12.28 39.59 -26.51
C LYS A 447 -12.50 40.50 -25.29
N ARG A 448 -12.30 39.98 -24.07
CA ARG A 448 -12.51 40.73 -22.82
C ARG A 448 -11.42 41.75 -22.51
N HIS A 449 -10.19 41.49 -22.96
CA HIS A 449 -9.06 42.42 -22.83
C HIS A 449 -9.41 43.81 -23.37
N ARG A 450 -10.15 43.89 -24.49
CA ARG A 450 -10.60 45.16 -25.08
C ARG A 450 -11.54 45.97 -24.20
N LEU A 451 -12.21 45.34 -23.23
CA LEU A 451 -13.18 45.99 -22.34
C LEU A 451 -12.57 46.42 -21.01
N VAL A 452 -11.72 45.57 -20.42
CA VAL A 452 -11.23 45.76 -19.04
C VAL A 452 -9.70 45.77 -18.92
N GLY A 453 -8.95 45.59 -20.02
CA GLY A 453 -7.49 45.49 -20.02
C GLY A 453 -6.97 44.09 -19.64
N THR A 454 -5.64 43.89 -19.71
CA THR A 454 -5.01 42.58 -19.46
C THR A 454 -4.85 42.23 -17.99
N LEU A 455 -4.31 43.17 -17.20
CA LEU A 455 -3.96 42.94 -15.80
C LEU A 455 -5.12 42.44 -14.92
N PRO A 456 -6.34 43.04 -14.96
CA PRO A 456 -7.46 42.55 -14.14
C PRO A 456 -8.03 41.19 -14.60
N LEU A 457 -7.56 40.65 -15.73
CA LEU A 457 -7.92 39.31 -16.20
C LEU A 457 -6.86 38.27 -15.84
N VAL A 458 -5.58 38.62 -15.98
CA VAL A 458 -4.45 37.70 -15.75
C VAL A 458 -4.10 37.59 -14.26
N ALA A 459 -4.13 38.69 -13.50
CA ALA A 459 -3.75 38.67 -12.08
C ALA A 459 -4.63 37.71 -11.24
N PRO A 460 -5.98 37.69 -11.37
CA PRO A 460 -6.79 36.68 -10.68
C PRO A 460 -6.51 35.24 -11.13
N MET A 461 -6.16 35.01 -12.40
CA MET A 461 -5.82 33.67 -12.89
C MET A 461 -4.47 33.19 -12.33
N LEU A 462 -3.49 34.08 -12.22
CA LEU A 462 -2.21 33.77 -11.59
C LEU A 462 -2.41 33.43 -10.11
N ALA A 463 -3.13 34.27 -9.37
CA ALA A 463 -3.47 34.01 -7.97
C ALA A 463 -4.16 32.65 -7.79
N ALA A 464 -5.16 32.36 -8.63
CA ALA A 464 -5.88 31.08 -8.64
C ALA A 464 -4.97 29.88 -8.92
N GLY A 465 -3.99 30.01 -9.80
CA GLY A 465 -3.05 28.93 -10.13
C GLY A 465 -1.98 28.70 -9.05
N THR A 466 -1.57 29.73 -8.32
CA THR A 466 -0.49 29.63 -7.32
C THR A 466 -0.98 29.40 -5.90
N VAL A 467 -2.26 29.60 -5.60
CA VAL A 467 -2.79 29.46 -4.23
C VAL A 467 -2.58 28.06 -3.65
N ILE A 468 -2.46 27.02 -4.49
CA ILE A 468 -2.15 25.65 -4.06
C ILE A 468 -0.83 25.57 -3.27
N LEU A 469 0.13 26.47 -3.52
CA LEU A 469 1.40 26.50 -2.80
C LEU A 469 1.21 26.78 -1.31
N THR A 470 0.15 27.49 -0.93
CA THR A 470 -0.19 27.75 0.48
C THR A 470 -0.71 26.52 1.21
N VAL A 471 -1.19 25.52 0.47
CA VAL A 471 -1.64 24.23 1.01
C VAL A 471 -0.49 23.23 1.03
N VAL A 472 0.28 23.15 -0.07
CA VAL A 472 1.43 22.25 -0.21
C VAL A 472 2.55 22.58 0.77
N PHE A 473 2.88 23.87 0.91
CA PHE A 473 3.92 24.34 1.81
C PHE A 473 3.34 24.91 3.11
N ALA A 474 2.17 24.41 3.54
CA ALA A 474 1.53 24.89 4.76
C ALA A 474 2.43 24.69 5.98
N ASP A 475 2.97 23.48 6.09
CA ASP A 475 3.94 23.11 7.11
C ASP A 475 5.37 23.08 6.52
N GLN A 476 5.61 22.21 5.55
CA GLN A 476 6.93 21.99 4.97
C GLN A 476 7.50 23.22 4.23
N THR A 477 8.81 23.25 4.09
CA THR A 477 9.60 24.30 3.42
C THR A 477 10.05 23.86 2.02
N LEU A 478 10.62 24.78 1.23
CA LEU A 478 11.22 24.41 -0.05
C LEU A 478 12.38 23.41 0.13
N SER A 479 13.26 23.62 1.11
CA SER A 479 14.42 22.75 1.34
C SER A 479 14.04 21.33 1.76
N THR A 480 13.00 21.17 2.57
CA THR A 480 12.51 19.87 3.03
C THR A 480 11.85 19.09 1.89
N VAL A 481 11.01 19.74 1.08
CA VAL A 481 10.39 19.12 -0.11
C VAL A 481 11.42 18.72 -1.16
N LEU A 482 12.46 19.54 -1.38
CA LEU A 482 13.56 19.19 -2.29
C LEU A 482 14.33 17.96 -1.81
N GLU A 483 14.59 17.85 -0.51
CA GLU A 483 15.25 16.68 0.06
C GLU A 483 14.37 15.43 -0.02
N ALA A 484 13.08 15.52 0.33
CA ALA A 484 12.13 14.42 0.20
C ALA A 484 12.05 13.91 -1.26
N THR A 485 12.00 14.83 -2.22
CA THR A 485 12.02 14.51 -3.65
C THR A 485 13.32 13.83 -4.08
N ARG A 486 14.48 14.31 -3.58
CA ARG A 486 15.80 13.72 -3.84
C ARG A 486 15.87 12.27 -3.35
N ILE A 487 15.38 12.01 -2.14
CA ILE A 487 15.36 10.68 -1.52
C ILE A 487 14.53 9.72 -2.39
N ARG A 488 13.28 10.09 -2.70
CA ARG A 488 12.36 9.28 -3.53
C ARG A 488 12.91 8.99 -4.92
N THR A 489 13.51 10.00 -5.56
CA THR A 489 14.07 9.85 -6.92
C THR A 489 15.31 8.96 -6.93
N SER A 490 16.16 9.07 -5.89
CA SER A 490 17.42 8.31 -5.81
C SER A 490 17.20 6.84 -5.44
N ILE A 491 16.24 6.56 -4.55
CA ILE A 491 15.94 5.20 -4.07
C ILE A 491 14.92 4.50 -4.98
N GLY A 492 13.95 5.23 -5.49
CA GLY A 492 12.88 4.70 -6.33
C GLY A 492 11.81 3.87 -5.57
N PRO A 493 10.88 3.26 -6.33
CA PRO A 493 10.88 3.16 -7.80
C PRO A 493 10.57 4.48 -8.52
N SER A 494 11.46 4.88 -9.44
CA SER A 494 11.31 6.08 -10.29
C SER A 494 11.71 5.76 -11.73
N GLN A 495 10.73 5.39 -12.54
CA GLN A 495 10.89 4.98 -13.92
C GLN A 495 11.06 6.17 -14.87
N ALA A 496 11.86 5.98 -15.92
CA ALA A 496 12.01 6.96 -16.97
C ALA A 496 10.73 7.09 -17.83
N TRP A 497 10.61 8.19 -18.57
CA TRP A 497 9.45 8.43 -19.43
C TRP A 497 9.33 7.42 -20.58
N TYR A 498 10.45 6.93 -21.11
CA TYR A 498 10.49 6.00 -22.25
C TYR A 498 10.11 4.56 -21.88
N THR A 499 9.94 4.23 -20.60
CA THR A 499 9.48 2.90 -20.12
C THR A 499 7.97 2.86 -19.85
N GLU A 500 7.19 3.80 -20.40
CA GLU A 500 5.72 3.83 -20.26
C GLU A 500 5.03 2.57 -20.83
N ASN A 501 5.70 1.82 -21.71
CA ASN A 501 5.23 0.51 -22.18
C ASN A 501 5.00 -0.49 -21.03
N LEU A 502 5.75 -0.39 -19.92
CA LEU A 502 5.60 -1.24 -18.75
C LEU A 502 4.18 -1.20 -18.16
N ARG A 503 3.53 -0.04 -18.18
CA ARG A 503 2.15 0.10 -17.65
C ARG A 503 1.16 -0.82 -18.38
N TYR A 504 1.34 -0.96 -19.69
CA TYR A 504 0.49 -1.81 -20.53
C TYR A 504 0.92 -3.27 -20.48
N TYR A 505 2.23 -3.53 -20.33
CA TYR A 505 2.76 -4.88 -20.10
C TYR A 505 2.16 -5.50 -18.84
N TYR A 506 2.20 -4.79 -17.70
CA TYR A 506 1.63 -5.29 -16.44
C TYR A 506 0.12 -5.56 -16.53
N LEU A 507 -0.62 -4.78 -17.34
CA LEU A 507 -2.06 -4.98 -17.53
C LEU A 507 -2.41 -6.31 -18.24
N ILE A 508 -1.54 -6.82 -19.12
CA ILE A 508 -1.79 -8.03 -19.93
C ILE A 508 -1.19 -9.31 -19.33
N LEU A 509 -0.46 -9.21 -18.22
CA LEU A 509 0.04 -10.39 -17.50
C LEU A 509 -1.10 -11.16 -16.83
N PRO A 510 -1.00 -12.50 -16.71
CA PRO A 510 -2.00 -13.32 -16.04
C PRO A 510 -1.82 -13.30 -14.51
N THR A 511 -1.84 -12.10 -13.92
CA THR A 511 -1.70 -11.85 -12.48
C THR A 511 -2.91 -11.07 -11.94
N VAL A 512 -2.99 -10.89 -10.62
CA VAL A 512 -4.03 -10.04 -9.98
C VAL A 512 -3.98 -8.60 -10.50
N ASP A 513 -2.77 -8.08 -10.77
CA ASP A 513 -2.57 -6.75 -11.32
C ASP A 513 -3.15 -6.56 -12.73
N GLY A 514 -3.13 -7.64 -13.52
CA GLY A 514 -3.69 -7.72 -14.87
C GLY A 514 -4.94 -8.58 -14.94
N SER A 515 -5.78 -8.59 -13.90
CA SER A 515 -6.99 -9.42 -13.84
C SER A 515 -8.09 -8.97 -14.80
N LEU A 516 -9.09 -9.83 -15.04
CA LEU A 516 -10.12 -9.59 -16.04
C LEU A 516 -10.91 -8.31 -15.79
N SER A 517 -11.11 -7.96 -14.52
CA SER A 517 -11.87 -6.77 -14.11
C SER A 517 -11.10 -5.48 -14.42
N ARG A 518 -9.77 -5.49 -14.20
CA ARG A 518 -8.88 -4.34 -14.44
C ARG A 518 -8.63 -4.10 -15.93
N ARG A 519 -8.64 -5.15 -16.76
CA ARG A 519 -8.51 -5.04 -18.23
C ARG A 519 -9.68 -4.32 -18.89
N PHE A 520 -10.90 -4.66 -18.50
CA PHE A 520 -12.09 -4.25 -19.26
C PHE A 520 -12.27 -2.73 -19.32
N GLY A 521 -12.17 -2.03 -18.18
CA GLY A 521 -12.41 -0.59 -18.09
C GLY A 521 -11.52 0.22 -19.04
N PHE A 522 -10.23 -0.10 -19.11
CA PHE A 522 -9.30 0.56 -20.02
C PHE A 522 -9.53 0.16 -21.48
N LEU A 523 -9.67 -1.14 -21.77
CA LEU A 523 -9.79 -1.63 -23.14
C LEU A 523 -11.07 -1.17 -23.83
N VAL A 524 -12.20 -1.10 -23.10
CA VAL A 524 -13.46 -0.58 -23.64
C VAL A 524 -13.35 0.92 -23.92
N ALA A 525 -12.69 1.69 -23.05
CA ALA A 525 -12.44 3.11 -23.26
C ALA A 525 -11.55 3.34 -24.50
N ALA A 526 -10.48 2.55 -24.66
CA ALA A 526 -9.60 2.59 -25.83
C ALA A 526 -10.34 2.24 -27.14
N LEU A 527 -11.13 1.16 -27.13
CA LEU A 527 -11.98 0.77 -28.26
C LEU A 527 -12.94 1.90 -28.66
N CYS A 528 -13.58 2.53 -27.66
CA CYS A 528 -14.49 3.64 -27.88
C CYS A 528 -13.78 4.87 -28.45
N LEU A 529 -12.63 5.24 -27.89
CA LEU A 529 -11.81 6.37 -28.34
C LEU A 529 -11.39 6.22 -29.80
N PHE A 530 -10.70 5.14 -30.16
CA PHE A 530 -10.17 4.95 -31.50
C PHE A 530 -11.29 4.85 -32.54
N THR A 531 -12.38 4.15 -32.23
CA THR A 531 -13.55 4.06 -33.12
C THR A 531 -14.16 5.44 -33.37
N ALA A 532 -14.35 6.25 -32.32
CA ALA A 532 -14.91 7.59 -32.44
C ALA A 532 -14.00 8.51 -33.26
N VAL A 533 -12.68 8.44 -33.05
CA VAL A 533 -11.68 9.18 -33.84
C VAL A 533 -11.77 8.83 -35.32
N PHE A 534 -11.78 7.54 -35.68
CA PHE A 534 -11.88 7.13 -37.09
C PHE A 534 -13.16 7.62 -37.76
N ILE A 535 -14.30 7.56 -37.06
CA ILE A 535 -15.59 8.03 -37.58
C ILE A 535 -15.58 9.56 -37.75
N MET A 536 -15.07 10.31 -36.76
CA MET A 536 -15.07 11.79 -36.80
C MET A 536 -14.02 12.37 -37.75
N LEU A 537 -12.92 11.67 -38.01
CA LEU A 537 -11.95 12.03 -39.05
C LEU A 537 -12.55 11.84 -40.44
N ARG A 538 -13.23 10.70 -40.68
CA ARG A 538 -13.87 10.40 -41.97
C ARG A 538 -15.10 11.27 -42.23
N ARG A 539 -15.98 11.45 -41.22
CA ARG A 539 -17.22 12.22 -41.34
C ARG A 539 -17.07 13.59 -40.66
N LYS A 540 -16.79 14.61 -41.48
CA LYS A 540 -16.52 15.99 -40.99
C LYS A 540 -17.69 16.61 -40.20
N ARG A 541 -18.94 16.27 -40.52
CA ARG A 541 -20.14 16.72 -39.79
C ARG A 541 -21.05 15.52 -39.55
N ILE A 542 -21.49 15.37 -38.31
CA ILE A 542 -22.36 14.29 -37.86
C ILE A 542 -23.61 14.93 -37.26
N PRO A 543 -24.80 14.69 -37.81
CA PRO A 543 -26.04 15.27 -37.29
C PRO A 543 -26.23 14.94 -35.80
N GLY A 544 -26.65 15.94 -35.03
CA GLY A 544 -26.94 15.78 -33.59
C GLY A 544 -25.75 15.65 -32.64
N VAL A 545 -24.50 15.59 -33.15
CA VAL A 545 -23.27 15.58 -32.33
C VAL A 545 -22.54 16.93 -32.42
N ALA A 546 -22.28 17.54 -31.27
CA ALA A 546 -21.54 18.78 -31.16
C ALA A 546 -20.03 18.53 -31.32
N ARG A 547 -19.50 18.85 -32.51
CA ARG A 547 -18.11 18.58 -32.90
C ARG A 547 -17.06 19.14 -31.92
N GLY A 548 -17.21 20.37 -31.45
CA GLY A 548 -16.22 21.03 -30.59
C GLY A 548 -15.97 20.29 -29.26
N PRO A 549 -16.99 20.10 -28.43
CA PRO A 549 -16.87 19.34 -27.17
C PRO A 549 -16.38 17.91 -27.37
N ALA A 550 -16.85 17.22 -28.42
CA ALA A 550 -16.41 15.86 -28.72
C ALA A 550 -14.90 15.77 -29.00
N TRP A 551 -14.35 16.68 -29.83
CA TRP A 551 -12.90 16.73 -30.08
C TRP A 551 -12.09 17.10 -28.83
N ARG A 552 -12.60 17.98 -27.97
CA ARG A 552 -11.92 18.31 -26.72
C ARG A 552 -11.94 17.14 -25.75
N LEU A 553 -13.04 16.41 -25.64
CA LEU A 553 -13.09 15.18 -24.83
C LEU A 553 -12.04 14.16 -25.30
N MET A 554 -11.93 13.92 -26.61
CA MET A 554 -10.86 13.07 -27.17
C MET A 554 -9.47 13.64 -26.86
N GLY A 555 -9.30 14.96 -27.00
CA GLY A 555 -8.05 15.66 -26.67
C GLY A 555 -7.66 15.53 -25.20
N VAL A 556 -8.62 15.52 -24.27
CA VAL A 556 -8.36 15.25 -22.85
C VAL A 556 -7.83 13.83 -22.67
N ILE A 557 -8.46 12.83 -23.29
CA ILE A 557 -8.01 11.43 -23.16
C ILE A 557 -6.61 11.24 -23.76
N PHE A 558 -6.34 11.76 -24.96
CA PHE A 558 -5.00 11.70 -25.56
C PHE A 558 -3.96 12.47 -24.74
N GLY A 559 -4.31 13.67 -24.24
CA GLY A 559 -3.45 14.43 -23.35
C GLY A 559 -3.15 13.69 -22.04
N THR A 560 -4.15 13.02 -21.47
CA THR A 560 -4.01 12.18 -20.27
C THR A 560 -3.03 11.03 -20.51
N MET A 561 -3.18 10.29 -21.62
CA MET A 561 -2.24 9.22 -22.00
C MET A 561 -0.81 9.75 -22.18
N PHE A 562 -0.66 10.94 -22.78
CA PHE A 562 0.64 11.58 -22.94
C PHE A 562 1.24 12.05 -21.61
N PHE A 563 0.46 12.68 -20.74
CA PHE A 563 0.96 13.18 -19.46
C PHE A 563 1.30 12.05 -18.48
N LEU A 564 0.61 10.91 -18.53
CA LEU A 564 0.95 9.72 -17.75
C LEU A 564 2.36 9.19 -18.05
N MET A 565 2.88 9.42 -19.26
CA MET A 565 4.25 9.06 -19.64
C MET A 565 5.30 9.70 -18.71
N PHE A 566 5.02 10.87 -18.13
CA PHE A 566 5.95 11.60 -17.26
C PHE A 566 5.78 11.28 -15.77
N THR A 567 4.91 10.33 -15.42
CA THR A 567 4.74 9.91 -14.01
C THR A 567 5.91 9.01 -13.57
N PRO A 568 6.48 9.19 -12.37
CA PRO A 568 7.59 8.35 -11.91
C PRO A 568 7.24 6.85 -11.78
N THR A 569 5.99 6.51 -11.49
CA THR A 569 5.54 5.13 -11.30
C THR A 569 4.59 4.66 -12.41
N LYS A 570 4.80 3.43 -12.90
CA LYS A 570 4.11 2.86 -14.08
C LYS A 570 3.05 1.82 -13.73
N TRP A 571 2.30 2.06 -12.66
CA TRP A 571 1.32 1.10 -12.13
C TRP A 571 0.02 1.04 -12.94
N VAL A 572 -0.60 -0.13 -12.92
CA VAL A 572 -1.92 -0.39 -13.54
C VAL A 572 -3.04 0.35 -12.81
N HIS A 573 -2.86 0.66 -11.51
CA HIS A 573 -3.81 1.44 -10.70
C HIS A 573 -4.20 2.78 -11.33
N HIS A 574 -3.27 3.42 -12.05
CA HIS A 574 -3.52 4.73 -12.66
C HIS A 574 -4.55 4.69 -13.80
N PHE A 575 -5.05 3.53 -14.21
CA PHE A 575 -6.13 3.46 -15.20
C PHE A 575 -7.50 3.85 -14.64
N GLY A 576 -7.70 3.89 -13.31
CA GLY A 576 -8.92 4.42 -12.67
C GLY A 576 -9.23 5.88 -13.08
N LEU A 577 -8.18 6.65 -13.37
CA LEU A 577 -8.26 8.03 -13.88
C LEU A 577 -9.13 8.18 -15.14
N PHE A 578 -9.26 7.12 -15.94
CA PHE A 578 -10.05 7.13 -17.17
C PHE A 578 -11.53 6.81 -16.95
N ALA A 579 -11.99 6.47 -15.73
CA ALA A 579 -13.36 6.02 -15.49
C ALA A 579 -14.41 7.04 -15.97
N ALA A 580 -14.28 8.30 -15.56
CA ALA A 580 -15.24 9.35 -15.92
C ALA A 580 -15.19 9.73 -17.42
N VAL A 581 -13.99 9.94 -17.97
CA VAL A 581 -13.82 10.36 -19.38
C VAL A 581 -14.07 9.21 -20.36
N GLY A 582 -13.73 7.99 -19.97
CA GLY A 582 -14.03 6.76 -20.72
C GLY A 582 -15.53 6.49 -20.80
N ALA A 583 -16.27 6.73 -19.71
CA ALA A 583 -17.73 6.67 -19.70
C ALA A 583 -18.37 7.70 -20.65
N ALA A 584 -17.88 8.94 -20.65
CA ALA A 584 -18.31 9.96 -21.62
C ALA A 584 -18.03 9.52 -23.07
N MET A 585 -16.86 8.94 -23.31
CA MET A 585 -16.46 8.46 -24.62
C MET A 585 -17.32 7.29 -25.09
N ALA A 586 -17.67 6.36 -24.19
CA ALA A 586 -18.55 5.24 -24.49
C ALA A 586 -19.96 5.69 -24.89
N ALA A 587 -20.52 6.70 -24.23
CA ALA A 587 -21.80 7.30 -24.63
C ALA A 587 -21.74 7.93 -26.03
N LEU A 588 -20.68 8.69 -26.31
CA LEU A 588 -20.45 9.27 -27.63
C LEU A 588 -20.34 8.17 -28.70
N THR A 589 -19.51 7.15 -28.46
CA THR A 589 -19.30 6.05 -29.40
C THR A 589 -20.57 5.27 -29.64
N THR A 590 -21.39 5.02 -28.60
CA THR A 590 -22.69 4.35 -28.74
C THR A 590 -23.61 5.07 -29.72
N VAL A 591 -23.62 6.41 -29.72
CA VAL A 591 -24.34 7.19 -30.74
C VAL A 591 -23.65 7.07 -32.10
N LEU A 592 -22.33 7.23 -32.17
CA LEU A 592 -21.58 7.20 -33.44
C LEU A 592 -21.67 5.87 -34.21
N VAL A 593 -21.79 4.74 -33.51
CA VAL A 593 -21.94 3.41 -34.11
C VAL A 593 -23.40 2.98 -34.29
N SER A 594 -24.35 3.83 -33.91
CA SER A 594 -25.78 3.57 -34.09
C SER A 594 -26.15 3.42 -35.57
N HIS A 595 -27.30 2.78 -35.82
CA HIS A 595 -27.82 2.60 -37.19
C HIS A 595 -28.04 3.93 -37.94
N GLU A 596 -28.38 5.01 -37.23
CA GLU A 596 -28.65 6.33 -37.81
C GLU A 596 -27.39 6.96 -38.43
N ILE A 597 -26.23 6.77 -37.78
CA ILE A 597 -24.95 7.34 -38.20
C ILE A 597 -24.15 6.33 -39.05
N LEU A 598 -24.10 5.08 -38.61
CA LEU A 598 -23.36 3.99 -39.24
C LEU A 598 -24.30 3.04 -39.98
N ARG A 599 -24.86 3.53 -41.09
CA ARG A 599 -25.91 2.84 -41.86
C ARG A 599 -25.54 1.43 -42.32
N TRP A 600 -24.36 1.24 -42.91
CA TRP A 600 -23.96 -0.05 -43.48
C TRP A 600 -23.70 -1.12 -42.40
N SER A 601 -24.49 -2.21 -42.42
CA SER A 601 -24.41 -3.33 -41.46
C SER A 601 -23.01 -3.91 -41.30
N ARG A 602 -22.21 -3.97 -42.38
CA ARG A 602 -20.82 -4.44 -42.33
C ARG A 602 -19.99 -3.74 -41.25
N ASN A 603 -20.08 -2.41 -41.17
CA ASN A 603 -19.29 -1.63 -40.22
C ASN A 603 -19.78 -1.82 -38.78
N ARG A 604 -21.10 -1.97 -38.60
CA ARG A 604 -21.69 -2.26 -37.28
C ARG A 604 -21.29 -3.65 -36.78
N MET A 605 -21.30 -4.66 -37.66
CA MET A 605 -20.83 -6.01 -37.34
C MET A 605 -19.32 -6.06 -37.07
N ALA A 606 -18.51 -5.30 -37.82
CA ALA A 606 -17.08 -5.19 -37.55
C ALA A 606 -16.80 -4.58 -36.16
N PHE A 607 -17.56 -3.57 -35.74
CA PHE A 607 -17.47 -3.02 -34.38
C PHE A 607 -17.89 -4.04 -33.32
N LEU A 608 -18.97 -4.79 -33.56
CA LEU A 608 -19.40 -5.87 -32.67
C LEU A 608 -18.33 -6.97 -32.54
N ALA A 609 -17.67 -7.35 -33.65
CA ALA A 609 -16.55 -8.28 -33.62
C ALA A 609 -15.40 -7.74 -32.74
N ALA A 610 -15.03 -6.46 -32.91
CA ALA A 610 -13.99 -5.84 -32.09
C ALA A 610 -14.34 -5.85 -30.59
N LEU A 611 -15.60 -5.60 -30.22
CA LEU A 611 -16.05 -5.68 -28.83
C LEU A 611 -15.99 -7.10 -28.26
N LEU A 612 -16.38 -8.11 -29.05
CA LEU A 612 -16.27 -9.52 -28.66
C LEU A 612 -14.81 -9.96 -28.50
N PHE A 613 -13.92 -9.47 -29.36
CA PHE A 613 -12.48 -9.69 -29.23
C PHE A 613 -11.92 -9.07 -27.94
N VAL A 614 -12.34 -7.84 -27.59
CA VAL A 614 -11.97 -7.22 -26.32
C VAL A 614 -12.45 -8.06 -25.14
N LEU A 615 -13.68 -8.58 -25.16
CA LEU A 615 -14.17 -9.48 -24.12
C LEU A 615 -13.33 -10.77 -24.05
N ALA A 616 -12.99 -11.38 -25.18
CA ALA A 616 -12.13 -12.57 -25.21
C ALA A 616 -10.77 -12.29 -24.54
N LEU A 617 -10.15 -11.14 -24.83
CA LEU A 617 -8.88 -10.71 -24.24
C LEU A 617 -8.99 -10.40 -22.75
N CYS A 618 -10.11 -9.83 -22.31
CA CYS A 618 -10.37 -9.56 -20.89
C CYS A 618 -10.50 -10.87 -20.10
N PHE A 619 -11.20 -11.87 -20.62
CA PHE A 619 -11.41 -13.16 -19.94
C PHE A 619 -10.20 -14.12 -20.04
N ALA A 620 -9.12 -13.73 -20.73
CA ALA A 620 -7.89 -14.52 -20.87
C ALA A 620 -6.89 -14.26 -19.72
N THR A 621 -7.38 -14.34 -18.48
CA THR A 621 -6.63 -14.15 -17.22
C THR A 621 -7.50 -14.62 -16.04
N THR A 622 -7.02 -14.48 -14.81
CA THR A 622 -7.75 -14.84 -13.58
C THR A 622 -8.82 -13.80 -13.22
N ASN A 623 -9.75 -14.20 -12.34
CA ASN A 623 -10.70 -13.31 -11.67
C ASN A 623 -10.16 -12.83 -10.31
N GLY A 624 -8.87 -12.49 -10.28
CA GLY A 624 -8.16 -12.14 -9.04
C GLY A 624 -8.48 -10.74 -8.52
N TRP A 625 -8.55 -10.63 -7.19
CA TRP A 625 -8.67 -9.38 -6.43
C TRP A 625 -7.58 -9.31 -5.35
N TRP A 626 -7.30 -8.13 -4.83
CA TRP A 626 -6.20 -7.92 -3.88
C TRP A 626 -6.49 -8.50 -2.50
N TYR A 627 -5.48 -9.15 -1.91
CA TYR A 627 -5.44 -9.66 -0.53
C TYR A 627 -6.78 -10.29 -0.10
N VAL A 628 -7.43 -9.75 0.94
CA VAL A 628 -8.68 -10.28 1.50
C VAL A 628 -9.89 -10.18 0.57
N SER A 629 -9.86 -9.31 -0.44
CA SER A 629 -10.96 -9.18 -1.41
C SER A 629 -11.10 -10.41 -2.32
N SER A 630 -10.08 -11.29 -2.32
CA SER A 630 -10.09 -12.54 -3.08
C SER A 630 -10.78 -13.70 -2.37
N PHE A 631 -11.14 -13.55 -1.10
CA PHE A 631 -11.60 -14.67 -0.27
C PHE A 631 -12.96 -15.17 -0.77
N GLY A 632 -13.02 -16.46 -1.11
CA GLY A 632 -14.20 -17.12 -1.68
C GLY A 632 -14.52 -16.84 -3.15
N VAL A 633 -13.81 -15.92 -3.82
CA VAL A 633 -14.11 -15.51 -5.21
C VAL A 633 -13.89 -16.66 -6.20
N PRO A 634 -14.83 -16.93 -7.12
CA PRO A 634 -14.65 -17.94 -8.15
C PRO A 634 -13.49 -17.60 -9.11
N PHE A 635 -12.68 -18.60 -9.46
CA PHE A 635 -11.57 -18.47 -10.43
C PHE A 635 -10.51 -17.42 -10.03
N ASN A 636 -10.18 -17.31 -8.75
CA ASN A 636 -9.18 -16.36 -8.24
C ASN A 636 -7.75 -16.64 -8.77
N ASN A 637 -7.40 -17.92 -8.93
CA ASN A 637 -6.06 -18.41 -9.30
C ASN A 637 -5.98 -19.02 -10.70
N VAL A 638 -7.11 -19.17 -11.40
CA VAL A 638 -7.21 -19.80 -12.71
C VAL A 638 -8.11 -19.00 -13.64
N MET A 639 -8.02 -19.23 -14.95
CA MET A 639 -8.92 -18.58 -15.90
C MET A 639 -10.37 -19.08 -15.75
N PRO A 640 -11.38 -18.20 -15.89
CA PRO A 640 -12.77 -18.62 -15.94
C PRO A 640 -13.03 -19.65 -17.06
N ARG A 641 -13.64 -20.78 -16.69
CA ARG A 641 -13.93 -21.89 -17.60
C ARG A 641 -15.25 -22.58 -17.28
N PHE A 642 -15.92 -23.08 -18.31
CA PHE A 642 -17.15 -23.84 -18.23
C PHE A 642 -16.94 -25.23 -18.86
N HIS A 643 -17.12 -26.30 -18.08
CA HIS A 643 -16.93 -27.69 -18.53
C HIS A 643 -15.58 -27.92 -19.27
N GLY A 644 -14.50 -27.34 -18.75
CA GLY A 644 -13.15 -27.47 -19.33
C GLY A 644 -12.80 -26.49 -20.45
N ILE A 645 -13.78 -25.78 -21.04
CA ILE A 645 -13.54 -24.76 -22.07
C ILE A 645 -13.47 -23.37 -21.42
N SER A 646 -12.43 -22.59 -21.71
CA SER A 646 -12.32 -21.23 -21.16
C SER A 646 -13.39 -20.29 -21.75
N VAL A 647 -13.85 -19.34 -20.91
CA VAL A 647 -14.81 -18.31 -21.34
C VAL A 647 -14.18 -17.41 -22.43
N SER A 648 -12.86 -17.20 -22.38
CA SER A 648 -12.13 -16.49 -23.43
C SER A 648 -12.25 -17.17 -24.80
N THR A 649 -12.17 -18.50 -24.87
CA THR A 649 -12.34 -19.26 -26.12
C THR A 649 -13.76 -19.14 -26.67
N VAL A 650 -14.77 -19.12 -25.80
CA VAL A 650 -16.18 -18.91 -26.22
C VAL A 650 -16.35 -17.52 -26.85
N PHE A 651 -15.86 -16.46 -26.20
CA PHE A 651 -15.91 -15.11 -26.78
C PHE A 651 -15.09 -14.99 -28.06
N PHE A 652 -13.95 -15.69 -28.15
CA PHE A 652 -13.13 -15.72 -29.36
C PHE A 652 -13.85 -16.40 -30.53
N ALA A 653 -14.56 -17.51 -30.28
CA ALA A 653 -15.39 -18.16 -31.29
C ALA A 653 -16.52 -17.25 -31.79
N LEU A 654 -17.20 -16.55 -30.87
CA LEU A 654 -18.22 -15.55 -31.22
C LEU A 654 -17.62 -14.40 -32.05
N PHE A 655 -16.43 -13.92 -31.68
CA PHE A 655 -15.68 -12.93 -32.46
C PHE A 655 -15.44 -13.43 -33.89
N VAL A 656 -14.93 -14.64 -34.07
CA VAL A 656 -14.66 -15.23 -35.40
C VAL A 656 -15.94 -15.32 -36.23
N ILE A 657 -17.05 -15.80 -35.65
CA ILE A 657 -18.35 -15.90 -36.35
C ILE A 657 -18.82 -14.51 -36.83
N VAL A 658 -18.78 -13.51 -35.94
CA VAL A 658 -19.22 -12.15 -36.27
C VAL A 658 -18.28 -11.48 -37.27
N ALA A 659 -16.98 -11.74 -37.19
CA ALA A 659 -15.97 -11.25 -38.13
C ALA A 659 -16.15 -11.86 -39.52
N LEU A 660 -16.39 -13.17 -39.62
CA LEU A 660 -16.70 -13.86 -40.87
C LEU A 660 -17.99 -13.33 -41.48
N TYR A 661 -19.02 -13.07 -40.67
CA TYR A 661 -20.25 -12.44 -41.17
C TYR A 661 -20.02 -11.00 -41.65
N ALA A 662 -19.18 -10.22 -40.96
CA ALA A 662 -18.77 -8.90 -41.42
C ALA A 662 -17.98 -8.98 -42.74
N ALA A 663 -17.11 -9.98 -42.92
CA ALA A 663 -16.40 -10.24 -44.16
C ALA A 663 -17.36 -10.66 -45.28
N TYR A 664 -18.33 -11.53 -45.02
CA TYR A 664 -19.39 -11.86 -45.97
C TYR A 664 -20.16 -10.60 -46.42
N LEU A 665 -20.57 -9.74 -45.48
CA LEU A 665 -21.22 -8.47 -45.80
C LEU A 665 -20.32 -7.47 -46.54
N HIS A 666 -19.00 -7.69 -46.57
CA HIS A 666 -18.08 -6.92 -47.39
C HIS A 666 -18.24 -7.25 -48.88
N PHE A 667 -18.46 -8.52 -49.20
CA PHE A 667 -18.61 -9.03 -50.57
C PHE A 667 -20.08 -9.09 -51.02
N ALA A 668 -21.04 -8.96 -50.10
CA ALA A 668 -22.46 -8.92 -50.41
C ALA A 668 -22.95 -7.52 -50.86
N PRO A 669 -24.07 -7.45 -51.60
CA PRO A 669 -24.78 -6.20 -51.87
C PRO A 669 -25.10 -5.40 -50.58
N LYS A 670 -25.07 -4.05 -50.66
CA LYS A 670 -25.15 -3.15 -49.48
C LYS A 670 -26.47 -3.19 -48.71
N ASP A 671 -27.53 -3.67 -49.35
CA ASP A 671 -28.87 -3.90 -48.81
C ASP A 671 -28.98 -5.22 -48.02
N ARG A 672 -28.02 -6.15 -48.17
CA ARG A 672 -27.96 -7.36 -47.36
C ARG A 672 -27.51 -7.05 -45.92
N GLY A 673 -28.03 -7.84 -44.98
CA GLY A 673 -27.70 -7.72 -43.55
C GLY A 673 -28.53 -6.70 -42.77
N GLU A 674 -29.67 -6.25 -43.31
CA GLU A 674 -30.64 -5.38 -42.63
C GLU A 674 -31.74 -6.15 -41.86
N GLY A 675 -31.55 -7.47 -41.65
CA GLY A 675 -32.50 -8.30 -40.91
C GLY A 675 -32.65 -7.93 -39.43
N ARG A 676 -33.77 -8.38 -38.82
CA ARG A 676 -34.13 -8.10 -37.42
C ARG A 676 -33.02 -8.47 -36.42
N LEU A 677 -32.36 -9.61 -36.62
CA LEU A 677 -31.31 -10.10 -35.73
C LEU A 677 -30.07 -9.19 -35.73
N ALA A 678 -29.53 -8.84 -36.90
CA ALA A 678 -28.36 -7.95 -37.00
C ALA A 678 -28.66 -6.56 -36.44
N ARG A 679 -29.89 -6.05 -36.66
CA ARG A 679 -30.35 -4.79 -36.10
C ARG A 679 -30.46 -4.85 -34.56
N ALA A 680 -30.98 -5.94 -34.00
CA ALA A 680 -31.05 -6.14 -32.55
C ALA A 680 -29.66 -6.23 -31.90
N LEU A 681 -28.76 -7.05 -32.45
CA LEU A 681 -27.41 -7.27 -31.92
C LEU A 681 -26.53 -6.01 -31.96
N THR A 682 -26.75 -5.12 -32.92
CA THR A 682 -25.94 -3.91 -33.12
C THR A 682 -26.59 -2.63 -32.60
N ALA A 683 -27.78 -2.69 -32.00
CA ALA A 683 -28.49 -1.50 -31.54
C ALA A 683 -27.75 -0.75 -30.42
N ALA A 684 -27.25 -1.49 -29.42
CA ALA A 684 -26.55 -0.92 -28.27
C ALA A 684 -25.57 -1.95 -27.64
N PRO A 685 -24.52 -2.38 -28.37
CA PRO A 685 -23.64 -3.45 -27.90
C PRO A 685 -22.76 -3.06 -26.69
N ILE A 686 -22.34 -1.79 -26.58
CA ILE A 686 -21.50 -1.29 -25.48
C ILE A 686 -22.18 -1.43 -24.10
N PRO A 687 -23.39 -0.89 -23.87
CA PRO A 687 -24.04 -1.01 -22.55
C PRO A 687 -24.37 -2.47 -22.18
N ILE A 688 -24.62 -3.34 -23.16
CA ILE A 688 -24.83 -4.78 -22.90
C ILE A 688 -23.54 -5.43 -22.40
N ALA A 689 -22.42 -5.20 -23.08
CA ALA A 689 -21.12 -5.75 -22.67
C ALA A 689 -20.69 -5.21 -21.29
N ALA A 690 -20.81 -3.90 -21.06
CA ALA A 690 -20.48 -3.30 -19.78
C ALA A 690 -21.43 -3.74 -18.65
N GLY A 691 -22.73 -3.84 -18.92
CA GLY A 691 -23.70 -4.38 -17.97
C GLY A 691 -23.41 -5.84 -17.60
N PHE A 692 -23.05 -6.67 -18.58
CA PHE A 692 -22.59 -8.04 -18.35
C PHE A 692 -21.36 -8.09 -17.43
N MET A 693 -20.34 -7.26 -17.69
CA MET A 693 -19.15 -7.19 -16.84
C MET A 693 -19.47 -6.71 -15.43
N ALA A 694 -20.31 -5.69 -15.26
CA ALA A 694 -20.75 -5.22 -13.94
C ALA A 694 -21.46 -6.33 -13.15
N MET A 695 -22.32 -7.11 -13.80
CA MET A 695 -22.96 -8.27 -13.18
C MET A 695 -21.95 -9.35 -12.80
N VAL A 696 -20.94 -9.62 -13.64
CA VAL A 696 -19.86 -10.57 -13.31
C VAL A 696 -19.08 -10.11 -12.07
N PHE A 697 -18.80 -8.82 -11.94
CA PHE A 697 -18.08 -8.27 -10.77
C PHE A 697 -18.91 -8.43 -9.49
N ILE A 698 -20.18 -8.00 -9.53
CA ILE A 698 -21.10 -8.13 -8.39
C ILE A 698 -21.30 -9.60 -8.02
N ALA A 699 -21.58 -10.47 -9.00
CA ALA A 699 -21.77 -11.90 -8.76
C ALA A 699 -20.53 -12.57 -8.18
N SER A 700 -19.33 -12.15 -8.59
CA SER A 700 -18.07 -12.67 -8.05
C SER A 700 -17.92 -12.36 -6.55
N MET A 701 -18.16 -11.10 -6.15
CA MET A 701 -18.10 -10.71 -4.74
C MET A 701 -19.21 -11.36 -3.92
N VAL A 702 -20.45 -11.36 -4.41
CA VAL A 702 -21.59 -12.00 -3.72
C VAL A 702 -21.35 -13.50 -3.53
N ALA A 703 -20.82 -14.19 -4.54
CA ALA A 703 -20.47 -15.60 -4.41
C ALA A 703 -19.36 -15.84 -3.37
N GLY A 704 -18.37 -14.94 -3.28
CA GLY A 704 -17.34 -14.99 -2.25
C GLY A 704 -17.92 -14.84 -0.84
N ILE A 705 -18.76 -13.83 -0.64
CA ILE A 705 -19.43 -13.53 0.63
C ILE A 705 -20.27 -14.73 1.10
N VAL A 706 -21.12 -15.27 0.22
CA VAL A 706 -22.01 -16.40 0.57
C VAL A 706 -21.23 -17.67 0.90
N ARG A 707 -20.12 -17.93 0.20
CA ARG A 707 -19.30 -19.13 0.43
C ARG A 707 -18.43 -19.05 1.68
N GLN A 708 -18.02 -17.84 2.06
CA GLN A 708 -17.12 -17.61 3.19
C GLN A 708 -17.88 -17.47 4.52
N TYR A 709 -19.18 -17.16 4.52
CA TYR A 709 -19.94 -17.08 5.76
C TYR A 709 -19.91 -18.41 6.54
N PRO A 710 -19.57 -18.42 7.85
CA PRO A 710 -19.52 -17.27 8.77
C PRO A 710 -18.13 -16.59 8.96
N THR A 711 -17.09 -17.00 8.24
CA THR A 711 -15.74 -16.40 8.34
C THR A 711 -15.64 -15.05 7.60
N TYR A 712 -14.42 -14.50 7.57
CA TYR A 712 -14.12 -13.20 7.00
C TYR A 712 -14.51 -13.09 5.53
N SER A 713 -15.23 -12.02 5.22
CA SER A 713 -15.35 -11.46 3.88
C SER A 713 -15.52 -9.94 4.03
N ASN A 714 -15.09 -9.16 3.03
CA ASN A 714 -15.18 -7.69 3.09
C ASN A 714 -16.59 -7.19 3.47
N ALA A 715 -17.65 -7.81 2.93
CA ALA A 715 -19.01 -7.40 3.23
C ALA A 715 -19.42 -7.74 4.67
N TRP A 716 -19.03 -8.93 5.14
CA TRP A 716 -19.36 -9.35 6.50
C TRP A 716 -18.64 -8.49 7.53
N ASP A 717 -17.39 -8.15 7.26
CA ASP A 717 -16.60 -7.21 8.05
C ASP A 717 -17.26 -5.82 8.10
N ASN A 718 -17.48 -5.20 6.94
CA ASN A 718 -18.14 -3.89 6.84
C ASN A 718 -19.50 -3.83 7.58
N LEU A 719 -20.25 -4.93 7.61
CA LEU A 719 -21.51 -5.01 8.37
C LEU A 719 -21.29 -5.18 9.89
N ARG A 720 -20.26 -5.93 10.31
CA ARG A 720 -19.89 -6.13 11.71
C ARG A 720 -19.26 -4.89 12.35
N GLU A 721 -18.66 -4.00 11.57
CA GLU A 721 -18.13 -2.71 12.04
C GLU A 721 -19.18 -1.91 12.83
N PHE A 722 -20.46 -1.94 12.42
CA PHE A 722 -21.55 -1.27 13.13
C PHE A 722 -21.82 -1.80 14.55
N SER A 723 -21.40 -3.03 14.83
CA SER A 723 -21.48 -3.68 16.15
C SER A 723 -20.15 -3.74 16.89
N GLY A 724 -19.12 -3.02 16.40
CA GLY A 724 -17.79 -2.97 17.02
C GLY A 724 -16.83 -4.08 16.60
N GLY A 725 -17.01 -4.67 15.42
CA GLY A 725 -16.07 -5.65 14.85
C GLY A 725 -14.71 -5.04 14.51
N CYS A 726 -13.66 -5.87 14.58
CA CYS A 726 -12.26 -5.47 14.39
C CYS A 726 -11.63 -6.05 13.11
N GLY A 727 -12.43 -6.25 12.07
CA GLY A 727 -11.93 -6.81 10.83
C GLY A 727 -11.44 -8.24 10.97
N LEU A 728 -10.33 -8.53 10.30
CA LEU A 728 -9.73 -9.85 10.26
C LEU A 728 -9.20 -10.29 11.63
N ALA A 729 -8.98 -9.36 12.57
CA ALA A 729 -8.52 -9.66 13.92
C ALA A 729 -9.50 -10.51 14.75
N ASP A 730 -10.79 -10.46 14.43
CA ASP A 730 -11.81 -11.25 15.12
C ASP A 730 -11.85 -12.71 14.63
N ASP A 731 -11.51 -12.93 13.36
CA ASP A 731 -11.65 -14.23 12.70
C ASP A 731 -10.31 -14.97 12.57
N VAL A 732 -9.17 -14.29 12.80
CA VAL A 732 -7.85 -14.94 12.93
C VAL A 732 -7.69 -15.47 14.35
N LEU A 733 -7.44 -16.76 14.45
CA LEU A 733 -7.16 -17.48 15.68
C LEU A 733 -5.65 -17.65 15.85
N VAL A 734 -5.14 -17.25 17.01
CA VAL A 734 -3.74 -17.38 17.41
C VAL A 734 -3.66 -18.45 18.49
N GLU A 735 -2.59 -19.24 18.45
CA GLU A 735 -2.19 -20.14 19.52
C GLU A 735 -1.07 -19.46 20.34
N PRO A 736 -1.35 -18.90 21.54
CA PRO A 736 -0.36 -18.13 22.29
C PRO A 736 0.84 -18.95 22.77
N ASP A 737 0.61 -20.21 23.15
CA ASP A 737 1.64 -21.19 23.50
C ASP A 737 1.37 -22.52 22.80
N SER A 738 2.11 -22.79 21.72
CA SER A 738 2.01 -24.04 20.95
C SER A 738 2.44 -25.30 21.70
N ASN A 739 2.91 -25.19 22.95
CA ASN A 739 3.23 -26.34 23.81
C ASN A 739 2.04 -26.84 24.63
N THR A 740 0.91 -26.15 24.56
CA THR A 740 -0.35 -26.58 25.18
C THR A 740 -1.15 -27.47 24.23
N GLY A 741 -2.05 -28.29 24.76
CA GLY A 741 -2.95 -29.10 23.93
C GLY A 741 -2.37 -30.38 23.31
N PHE A 742 -1.09 -30.71 23.53
CA PHE A 742 -0.54 -32.01 23.13
C PHE A 742 -1.30 -33.16 23.79
N MET A 743 -1.75 -34.11 22.97
CA MET A 743 -2.56 -35.23 23.46
C MET A 743 -1.69 -36.29 24.15
N ALA A 744 -2.25 -36.93 25.18
CA ALA A 744 -1.58 -38.04 25.84
C ALA A 744 -1.65 -39.30 24.96
N PRO A 745 -0.53 -39.99 24.72
CA PRO A 745 -0.57 -41.29 24.06
C PRO A 745 -1.19 -42.33 25.00
N LEU A 746 -1.92 -43.29 24.43
CA LEU A 746 -2.38 -44.46 25.16
C LEU A 746 -1.15 -45.27 25.64
N PRO A 747 -1.26 -45.96 26.79
CA PRO A 747 -0.16 -46.78 27.30
C PRO A 747 0.23 -47.90 26.33
N GLY A 748 1.54 -48.12 26.15
CA GLY A 748 2.07 -49.19 25.33
C GLY A 748 3.60 -49.17 25.27
N ASN A 749 4.18 -50.18 24.62
CA ASN A 749 5.62 -50.27 24.37
C ASN A 749 5.92 -49.86 22.93
N TYR A 750 6.63 -48.73 22.75
CA TYR A 750 6.82 -48.06 21.45
C TYR A 750 8.29 -47.89 21.05
N GLY A 751 9.22 -48.57 21.73
CA GLY A 751 10.64 -48.55 21.37
C GLY A 751 11.33 -47.16 21.52
N PRO A 752 12.47 -46.95 20.85
CA PRO A 752 13.35 -45.80 21.10
C PRO A 752 12.83 -44.46 20.56
N LEU A 753 11.97 -44.47 19.54
CA LEU A 753 11.28 -43.25 19.07
C LEU A 753 10.08 -42.86 19.96
N GLY A 754 9.77 -43.68 20.97
CA GLY A 754 8.66 -43.47 21.87
C GLY A 754 7.30 -43.52 21.15
N PRO A 755 6.24 -43.00 21.80
CA PRO A 755 4.87 -43.07 21.27
C PRO A 755 4.69 -42.47 19.87
N LEU A 756 5.54 -41.51 19.47
CA LEU A 756 5.49 -40.94 18.13
C LEU A 756 5.87 -41.98 17.05
N GLY A 757 6.87 -42.82 17.32
CA GLY A 757 7.29 -43.89 16.40
C GLY A 757 6.33 -45.07 16.35
N GLY A 758 5.55 -45.29 17.42
CA GLY A 758 4.64 -46.42 17.54
C GLY A 758 5.38 -47.77 17.52
N VAL A 759 4.81 -48.77 16.84
CA VAL A 759 5.39 -50.11 16.77
C VAL A 759 6.19 -50.27 15.48
N ASN A 760 7.46 -50.64 15.60
CA ASN A 760 8.40 -50.90 14.48
C ASN A 760 8.47 -49.77 13.42
N PRO A 761 8.78 -48.52 13.81
CA PRO A 761 9.02 -47.45 12.83
C PRO A 761 10.19 -47.81 11.91
N MET A 762 9.99 -47.70 10.59
CA MET A 762 11.02 -47.97 9.58
C MET A 762 11.53 -46.67 8.98
N GLY A 763 12.84 -46.45 8.99
CA GLY A 763 13.51 -45.32 8.34
C GLY A 763 13.36 -43.94 8.99
N PHE A 764 12.52 -43.80 10.01
CA PHE A 764 12.44 -42.59 10.82
C PHE A 764 13.52 -42.54 11.90
N THR A 765 14.08 -41.36 12.13
CA THR A 765 15.06 -41.09 13.20
C THR A 765 14.77 -39.76 13.92
N PRO A 766 15.28 -39.55 15.14
CA PRO A 766 15.07 -38.29 15.87
C PRO A 766 15.71 -37.06 15.19
N ASN A 767 16.74 -37.25 14.39
CA ASN A 767 17.50 -36.19 13.70
C ASN A 767 17.33 -36.23 12.18
N GLY A 768 16.30 -36.92 11.67
CA GLY A 768 16.07 -37.12 10.24
C GLY A 768 15.43 -35.90 9.58
N VAL A 769 16.04 -34.72 9.74
CA VAL A 769 15.63 -33.44 9.16
C VAL A 769 16.88 -32.72 8.66
N PRO A 770 16.87 -32.06 7.49
CA PRO A 770 17.99 -31.24 7.04
C PRO A 770 18.37 -30.16 8.06
N ASP A 771 19.68 -29.90 8.20
CA ASP A 771 20.25 -29.02 9.23
C ASP A 771 19.64 -27.60 9.27
N ARG A 772 19.13 -27.08 8.15
CA ARG A 772 18.50 -25.76 8.05
C ARG A 772 17.09 -25.85 7.47
N THR A 773 16.14 -26.19 8.34
CA THR A 773 14.70 -26.19 8.04
C THR A 773 14.04 -25.12 8.91
N LEU A 774 13.38 -24.15 8.29
CA LEU A 774 12.87 -22.93 8.94
C LEU A 774 11.35 -22.94 9.00
N ALA A 775 10.75 -22.16 9.90
CA ALA A 775 9.30 -22.01 9.96
C ALA A 775 8.79 -21.11 8.84
N GLU A 776 7.87 -21.64 8.02
CA GLU A 776 7.11 -20.90 6.98
C GLU A 776 7.98 -20.08 6.00
N SER A 777 9.26 -20.41 5.87
CA SER A 777 10.20 -19.66 5.03
C SER A 777 11.31 -20.55 4.49
N ILE A 778 11.81 -20.23 3.30
CA ILE A 778 12.94 -20.92 2.67
C ILE A 778 14.13 -19.98 2.61
N LYS A 779 15.29 -20.45 3.07
CA LYS A 779 16.56 -19.80 2.79
C LYS A 779 17.04 -20.16 1.38
N GLU A 780 16.59 -19.40 0.39
CA GLU A 780 16.90 -19.66 -1.03
C GLU A 780 18.30 -19.20 -1.43
N THR A 781 18.88 -18.26 -0.68
CA THR A 781 20.21 -17.69 -0.98
C THR A 781 21.00 -17.51 0.31
N GLU A 782 22.33 -17.51 0.20
CA GLU A 782 23.21 -17.12 1.31
C GLU A 782 23.26 -15.61 1.54
N VAL A 783 22.67 -14.81 0.64
CA VAL A 783 22.58 -13.37 0.79
C VAL A 783 21.51 -13.05 1.85
N PRO A 784 21.84 -12.26 2.89
CA PRO A 784 20.87 -11.82 3.88
C PRO A 784 19.66 -11.15 3.23
N GLN A 785 18.46 -11.61 3.58
CA GLN A 785 17.20 -11.03 3.11
C GLN A 785 16.59 -10.14 4.20
N PRO A 786 15.85 -9.07 3.88
CA PRO A 786 15.17 -8.25 4.90
C PRO A 786 13.97 -8.98 5.51
N GLY A 787 13.59 -8.64 6.75
CA GLY A 787 12.32 -9.07 7.35
C GLY A 787 12.23 -10.57 7.65
N THR A 788 13.38 -11.22 7.87
CA THR A 788 13.51 -12.64 8.20
C THR A 788 13.34 -12.89 9.70
N ASP A 789 12.95 -14.12 10.03
CA ASP A 789 12.84 -14.58 11.41
C ASP A 789 14.22 -14.95 11.98
N TYR A 790 14.35 -15.03 13.31
CA TYR A 790 15.65 -15.30 13.98
C TYR A 790 16.22 -16.70 13.66
N ASP A 791 15.37 -17.65 13.30
CA ASP A 791 15.75 -19.04 12.99
C ASP A 791 16.65 -19.16 11.75
N TRP A 792 16.66 -18.14 10.86
CA TRP A 792 17.60 -18.03 9.74
C TRP A 792 19.06 -18.08 10.20
N ASP A 793 19.37 -17.40 11.31
CA ASP A 793 20.72 -17.20 11.82
C ASP A 793 20.98 -17.96 13.14
N ALA A 794 19.97 -18.63 13.69
CA ALA A 794 20.11 -19.45 14.89
C ALA A 794 21.09 -20.63 14.66
N PRO A 795 21.66 -21.23 15.72
CA PRO A 795 22.42 -22.46 15.60
C PRO A 795 21.60 -23.58 14.95
N THR A 796 22.21 -24.36 14.04
CA THR A 796 21.52 -25.47 13.35
C THR A 796 21.17 -26.64 14.27
N LYS A 797 21.85 -26.76 15.41
CA LYS A 797 21.62 -27.82 16.40
C LYS A 797 21.55 -27.25 17.81
N LEU A 798 20.73 -27.89 18.63
CA LEU A 798 20.64 -27.67 20.06
C LEU A 798 21.89 -28.20 20.77
N LYS A 799 22.26 -27.56 21.88
CA LYS A 799 23.39 -28.00 22.71
C LYS A 799 23.08 -29.24 23.55
N ALA A 800 21.80 -29.49 23.82
CA ALA A 800 21.32 -30.64 24.58
C ALA A 800 20.26 -31.38 23.75
N PRO A 801 20.21 -32.72 23.82
CA PRO A 801 19.16 -33.49 23.17
C PRO A 801 17.80 -33.24 23.84
N GLY A 802 16.74 -33.26 23.04
CA GLY A 802 15.35 -33.25 23.48
C GLY A 802 14.86 -34.61 23.96
N VAL A 803 13.54 -34.74 24.14
CA VAL A 803 12.90 -35.88 24.84
C VAL A 803 13.19 -37.26 24.23
N ASN A 804 13.39 -37.35 22.91
CA ASN A 804 13.71 -38.60 22.21
C ASN A 804 15.12 -38.60 21.58
N GLY A 805 16.02 -37.74 22.06
CA GLY A 805 17.40 -37.66 21.58
C GLY A 805 17.62 -36.74 20.37
N SER A 806 16.57 -36.05 19.90
CA SER A 806 16.72 -35.07 18.80
C SER A 806 17.52 -33.85 19.24
N THR A 807 18.39 -33.37 18.36
CA THR A 807 19.16 -32.13 18.53
C THR A 807 18.67 -31.04 17.57
N MET A 808 17.57 -31.27 16.87
CA MET A 808 17.02 -30.32 15.92
C MET A 808 16.25 -29.20 16.64
N PRO A 809 16.44 -27.92 16.29
CA PRO A 809 15.59 -26.85 16.77
C PRO A 809 14.16 -27.02 16.22
N LEU A 810 13.16 -26.84 17.09
CA LEU A 810 11.74 -26.92 16.69
C LEU A 810 11.16 -25.51 16.40
N PRO A 811 10.22 -25.42 15.45
CA PRO A 811 9.56 -24.16 15.07
C PRO A 811 8.51 -23.71 16.11
N TYR A 812 7.93 -22.51 15.92
CA TYR A 812 6.77 -22.01 16.67
C TYR A 812 6.93 -21.94 18.21
N GLY A 813 8.17 -21.99 18.72
CA GLY A 813 8.45 -22.02 20.15
C GLY A 813 8.14 -23.38 20.81
N LEU A 814 8.03 -24.46 20.04
CA LEU A 814 7.87 -25.81 20.59
C LEU A 814 9.11 -26.20 21.43
N ASP A 815 8.88 -26.72 22.63
CA ASP A 815 9.91 -27.09 23.59
C ASP A 815 10.46 -28.49 23.27
N PRO A 816 11.73 -28.60 22.85
CA PRO A 816 12.35 -29.88 22.51
C PRO A 816 12.44 -30.84 23.71
N ASN A 817 12.35 -30.34 24.96
CA ASN A 817 12.34 -31.19 26.15
C ASN A 817 11.00 -31.89 26.39
N ARG A 818 9.95 -31.48 25.67
CA ARG A 818 8.58 -32.02 25.80
C ARG A 818 8.08 -32.66 24.51
N VAL A 819 8.51 -32.15 23.36
CA VAL A 819 8.00 -32.53 22.05
C VAL A 819 9.01 -33.43 21.31
N PRO A 820 8.70 -34.72 21.07
CA PRO A 820 9.55 -35.58 20.26
C PRO A 820 9.46 -35.24 18.77
N LEU A 821 10.50 -35.63 18.03
CA LEU A 821 10.59 -35.47 16.58
C LEU A 821 10.87 -36.81 15.89
N ALA A 822 10.24 -37.08 14.75
CA ALA A 822 10.61 -38.19 13.88
C ALA A 822 10.69 -37.70 12.43
N GLY A 823 11.79 -37.98 11.73
CA GLY A 823 11.91 -37.68 10.30
C GLY A 823 12.69 -38.72 9.50
N SER A 824 12.46 -38.77 8.19
CA SER A 824 13.01 -39.77 7.26
C SER A 824 14.26 -39.31 6.50
N TYR A 825 14.67 -38.04 6.62
CA TYR A 825 15.82 -37.52 5.87
C TYR A 825 17.12 -38.23 6.28
N THR A 826 17.86 -38.72 5.29
CA THR A 826 19.22 -39.25 5.48
C THR A 826 20.12 -38.80 4.32
N THR A 827 21.43 -38.63 4.59
CA THR A 827 22.43 -38.34 3.54
C THR A 827 22.99 -39.60 2.88
N GLY A 828 22.63 -40.78 3.40
CA GLY A 828 23.10 -42.08 2.93
C GLY A 828 22.13 -42.75 1.96
N ALA A 829 22.10 -44.09 1.99
CA ALA A 829 21.18 -44.87 1.18
C ALA A 829 19.74 -44.58 1.60
N GLN A 830 18.92 -44.16 0.63
CA GLN A 830 17.50 -43.96 0.84
C GLN A 830 16.80 -45.31 0.96
N GLN A 831 15.75 -45.36 1.78
CA GLN A 831 14.88 -46.51 1.93
C GLN A 831 13.44 -46.03 2.13
N GLN A 832 12.47 -46.89 1.81
CA GLN A 832 11.08 -46.57 2.11
C GLN A 832 10.90 -46.47 3.62
N SER A 833 10.38 -45.34 4.08
CA SER A 833 10.16 -45.07 5.50
C SER A 833 8.67 -45.11 5.82
N ARG A 834 8.31 -45.78 6.92
CA ARG A 834 6.92 -45.90 7.36
C ARG A 834 6.84 -45.76 8.87
N LEU A 835 5.88 -44.99 9.34
CA LEU A 835 5.61 -44.76 10.74
C LEU A 835 4.10 -44.73 10.97
N THR A 836 3.66 -45.40 12.03
CA THR A 836 2.29 -45.32 12.53
C THR A 836 2.39 -45.10 14.03
N SER A 837 2.04 -43.91 14.48
CA SER A 837 2.21 -43.54 15.90
C SER A 837 1.32 -44.38 16.82
N ALA A 838 1.58 -44.27 18.12
CA ALA A 838 0.61 -44.65 19.15
C ALA A 838 -0.72 -43.91 18.93
N TRP A 839 -1.79 -44.48 19.50
CA TRP A 839 -3.06 -43.78 19.64
C TRP A 839 -2.91 -42.65 20.66
N TYR A 840 -3.28 -41.44 20.29
CA TYR A 840 -3.35 -40.27 21.15
C TYR A 840 -4.81 -40.02 21.53
N GLN A 841 -5.09 -39.88 22.83
CA GLN A 841 -6.44 -39.70 23.32
C GLN A 841 -6.98 -38.32 22.91
N LEU A 842 -8.11 -38.32 22.20
CA LEU A 842 -8.77 -37.09 21.76
C LEU A 842 -9.56 -36.51 22.95
N PRO A 843 -9.44 -35.20 23.25
CA PRO A 843 -10.31 -34.57 24.24
C PRO A 843 -11.76 -34.59 23.75
N LYS A 844 -12.71 -34.35 24.67
CA LYS A 844 -14.12 -34.22 24.31
C LYS A 844 -14.31 -33.13 23.23
N PRO A 845 -15.25 -33.30 22.30
CA PRO A 845 -15.57 -32.25 21.33
C PRO A 845 -16.14 -31.03 22.04
N ASP A 846 -15.73 -29.85 21.60
CA ASP A 846 -16.27 -28.55 21.97
C ASP A 846 -16.12 -27.57 20.79
N ASP A 847 -16.72 -26.39 20.93
CA ASP A 847 -16.69 -25.35 19.88
C ASP A 847 -15.39 -24.54 19.88
N GLY A 848 -14.66 -24.52 21.00
CA GLY A 848 -13.41 -23.74 21.17
C GLY A 848 -12.19 -24.39 20.52
N HIS A 849 -12.22 -25.70 20.31
CA HIS A 849 -11.10 -26.48 19.78
C HIS A 849 -11.49 -27.18 18.47
N PRO A 850 -11.60 -26.47 17.34
CA PRO A 850 -12.12 -27.02 16.08
C PRO A 850 -11.10 -27.85 15.27
N LEU A 851 -9.83 -27.90 15.68
CA LEU A 851 -8.73 -28.49 14.92
C LEU A 851 -7.95 -29.54 15.72
N VAL A 852 -7.37 -30.49 15.00
CA VAL A 852 -6.15 -31.21 15.41
C VAL A 852 -5.03 -30.74 14.49
N VAL A 853 -3.86 -30.46 15.08
CA VAL A 853 -2.69 -29.93 14.38
C VAL A 853 -1.52 -30.88 14.54
N VAL A 854 -0.79 -31.11 13.45
CA VAL A 854 0.51 -31.79 13.45
C VAL A 854 1.54 -30.84 12.83
N THR A 855 2.58 -30.48 13.59
CA THR A 855 3.68 -29.71 13.02
C THR A 855 4.58 -30.66 12.24
N ALA A 856 4.79 -30.37 10.96
CA ALA A 856 5.49 -31.23 10.02
C ALA A 856 6.39 -30.42 9.07
N ALA A 857 7.31 -31.12 8.41
CA ALA A 857 8.16 -30.59 7.35
C ALA A 857 8.38 -31.67 6.28
N GLY A 858 8.87 -31.28 5.11
CA GLY A 858 9.12 -32.17 3.98
C GLY A 858 8.06 -32.10 2.89
N THR A 859 8.17 -32.98 1.89
CA THR A 859 7.27 -33.05 0.73
C THR A 859 6.02 -33.83 1.11
N ILE A 860 4.91 -33.16 1.42
CA ILE A 860 3.69 -33.79 1.97
C ILE A 860 2.49 -33.52 1.05
N ALA A 861 1.69 -34.54 0.80
CA ALA A 861 0.43 -34.40 0.07
C ALA A 861 -0.62 -33.71 0.95
N GLY A 862 -1.29 -32.69 0.42
CA GLY A 862 -2.26 -31.91 1.18
C GLY A 862 -3.17 -31.04 0.32
N ASN A 863 -4.27 -30.59 0.92
CA ASN A 863 -5.23 -29.71 0.25
C ASN A 863 -5.01 -28.25 0.66
N SER A 864 -5.20 -27.32 -0.27
CA SER A 864 -5.16 -25.88 0.02
C SER A 864 -6.14 -25.12 -0.87
N ILE A 865 -6.54 -23.93 -0.46
CA ILE A 865 -7.45 -23.11 -1.28
C ILE A 865 -6.75 -22.62 -2.56
N LEU A 866 -5.47 -22.27 -2.49
CA LEU A 866 -4.74 -21.68 -3.62
C LEU A 866 -4.34 -22.71 -4.67
N HIS A 867 -4.00 -23.95 -4.27
CA HIS A 867 -3.51 -24.98 -5.20
C HIS A 867 -4.51 -26.14 -5.39
N GLY A 868 -5.56 -26.21 -4.57
CA GLY A 868 -6.53 -27.30 -4.56
C GLY A 868 -5.94 -28.52 -3.86
N HIS A 869 -5.03 -29.22 -4.55
CA HIS A 869 -4.31 -30.38 -4.02
C HIS A 869 -2.87 -30.35 -4.51
N THR A 870 -1.92 -30.44 -3.59
CA THR A 870 -0.49 -30.62 -3.89
C THR A 870 -0.11 -32.06 -3.57
N SER A 871 0.58 -32.73 -4.50
CA SER A 871 1.05 -34.11 -4.33
C SER A 871 2.36 -34.18 -3.56
N GLY A 872 2.59 -35.28 -2.85
CA GLY A 872 3.78 -35.52 -2.04
C GLY A 872 3.72 -36.86 -1.31
N GLN A 873 4.53 -37.00 -0.25
CA GLN A 873 4.50 -38.16 0.64
C GLN A 873 3.26 -38.11 1.55
N THR A 874 2.88 -39.26 2.10
CA THR A 874 1.63 -39.39 2.87
C THR A 874 1.87 -39.01 4.32
N VAL A 875 1.11 -38.05 4.84
CA VAL A 875 0.96 -37.80 6.28
C VAL A 875 -0.53 -37.59 6.55
N GLU A 876 -1.18 -38.60 7.10
CA GLU A 876 -2.60 -38.60 7.38
C GLU A 876 -2.88 -38.78 8.88
N LEU A 877 -4.02 -38.25 9.32
CA LEU A 877 -4.51 -38.47 10.68
C LEU A 877 -5.58 -39.57 10.64
N GLU A 878 -5.26 -40.74 11.19
CA GLU A 878 -6.20 -41.84 11.35
C GLU A 878 -6.96 -41.68 12.67
N PHE A 879 -8.29 -41.67 12.61
CA PHE A 879 -9.12 -41.60 13.81
C PHE A 879 -9.67 -42.98 14.17
N GLY A 880 -9.86 -43.19 15.47
CA GLY A 880 -10.30 -44.45 16.03
C GLY A 880 -11.55 -44.32 16.91
N ARG A 881 -12.38 -45.36 16.88
CA ARG A 881 -13.61 -45.49 17.66
C ARG A 881 -13.46 -46.50 18.80
N PRO A 882 -14.30 -46.42 19.85
CA PRO A 882 -14.37 -47.45 20.88
C PRO A 882 -14.72 -48.80 20.27
N GLY A 883 -13.87 -49.80 20.48
CA GLY A 883 -14.09 -51.20 20.13
C GLY A 883 -14.38 -52.07 21.36
N PRO A 884 -14.61 -53.38 21.15
CA PRO A 884 -14.82 -54.33 22.24
C PRO A 884 -13.65 -54.32 23.23
N GLY A 885 -13.96 -54.47 24.52
CA GLY A 885 -12.95 -54.57 25.59
C GLY A 885 -12.11 -53.31 25.81
N GLY A 886 -12.55 -52.14 25.33
CA GLY A 886 -11.83 -50.86 25.49
C GLY A 886 -10.70 -50.62 24.48
N SER A 887 -10.55 -51.50 23.49
CA SER A 887 -9.61 -51.30 22.37
C SER A 887 -10.06 -50.14 21.46
N VAL A 888 -9.11 -49.46 20.81
CA VAL A 888 -9.41 -48.46 19.77
C VAL A 888 -9.34 -49.13 18.40
N GLN A 889 -10.42 -49.05 17.62
CA GLN A 889 -10.45 -49.56 16.25
C GLN A 889 -10.32 -48.42 15.23
N PRO A 890 -9.41 -48.50 14.23
CA PRO A 890 -9.33 -47.54 13.14
C PRO A 890 -10.67 -47.44 12.39
N ALA A 891 -11.12 -46.22 12.11
CA ALA A 891 -12.41 -45.97 11.45
C ALA A 891 -12.32 -45.13 10.17
N GLY A 892 -11.20 -44.44 9.94
CA GLY A 892 -10.96 -43.65 8.73
C GLY A 892 -9.73 -42.75 8.86
N ARG A 893 -9.36 -42.09 7.75
CA ARG A 893 -8.20 -41.20 7.66
C ARG A 893 -8.58 -39.85 7.08
N LEU A 894 -7.88 -38.82 7.52
CA LEU A 894 -8.00 -37.46 7.02
C LEU A 894 -6.72 -37.02 6.34
N VAL A 895 -6.89 -36.42 5.16
CA VAL A 895 -5.84 -35.68 4.45
C VAL A 895 -5.73 -34.27 5.06
N PRO A 896 -4.51 -33.75 5.30
CA PRO A 896 -4.34 -32.44 5.91
C PRO A 896 -4.73 -31.30 4.97
N TYR A 897 -5.10 -30.17 5.57
CA TYR A 897 -4.88 -28.88 4.92
C TYR A 897 -3.42 -28.47 5.10
N ASP A 898 -2.72 -28.21 4.00
CA ASP A 898 -1.33 -27.79 3.94
C ASP A 898 -1.18 -26.53 3.07
N LEU A 899 -0.88 -25.39 3.69
CA LEU A 899 -0.77 -24.11 3.00
C LEU A 899 0.50 -23.97 2.18
N TYR A 900 1.57 -24.65 2.58
CA TYR A 900 2.92 -24.49 2.01
C TYR A 900 3.36 -25.77 1.29
N GLY A 901 2.41 -26.49 0.68
CA GLY A 901 2.70 -27.74 -0.06
C GLY A 901 3.72 -27.54 -1.18
N GLU A 902 3.74 -26.36 -1.81
CA GLU A 902 4.73 -25.99 -2.85
C GLU A 902 6.11 -25.59 -2.27
N GLN A 903 6.24 -25.51 -0.94
CA GLN A 903 7.47 -25.20 -0.21
C GLN A 903 7.86 -26.36 0.72
N PRO A 904 8.32 -27.51 0.17
CA PRO A 904 8.51 -28.74 0.95
C PRO A 904 9.56 -28.62 2.06
N LYS A 905 10.51 -27.68 1.96
CA LYS A 905 11.66 -27.55 2.87
C LYS A 905 11.40 -26.63 4.08
N VAL A 906 10.14 -26.45 4.48
CA VAL A 906 9.76 -25.60 5.61
C VAL A 906 8.98 -26.38 6.67
N TRP A 907 9.18 -25.98 7.92
CA TRP A 907 8.29 -26.32 9.01
C TRP A 907 6.95 -25.60 8.83
N ARG A 908 5.87 -26.35 9.00
CA ARG A 908 4.49 -25.87 8.88
C ARG A 908 3.53 -26.68 9.73
N ASN A 909 2.39 -26.11 10.03
CA ASN A 909 1.32 -26.77 10.78
C ASN A 909 0.30 -27.39 9.81
N LEU A 910 0.25 -28.72 9.74
CA LEU A 910 -0.81 -29.47 9.05
C LEU A 910 -2.07 -29.41 9.89
N ARG A 911 -3.21 -29.11 9.24
CA ARG A 911 -4.48 -28.87 9.93
C ARG A 911 -5.50 -29.94 9.57
N PHE A 912 -6.09 -30.56 10.59
CA PHE A 912 -7.15 -31.55 10.45
C PHE A 912 -8.41 -31.03 11.16
N ALA A 913 -9.46 -30.73 10.40
CA ALA A 913 -10.71 -30.23 10.97
C ALA A 913 -11.40 -31.34 11.79
N ARG A 914 -11.72 -31.07 13.05
CA ARG A 914 -12.43 -32.04 13.90
C ARG A 914 -13.84 -32.32 13.42
N SER A 915 -14.47 -31.36 12.74
CA SER A 915 -15.78 -31.54 12.11
C SER A 915 -15.81 -32.60 11.00
N ALA A 916 -14.65 -32.98 10.46
CA ALA A 916 -14.54 -34.08 9.49
C ALA A 916 -14.44 -35.46 10.17
N MET A 917 -14.21 -35.50 11.49
CA MET A 917 -14.22 -36.73 12.27
C MET A 917 -15.62 -37.01 12.83
N PRO A 918 -16.02 -38.29 12.95
CA PRO A 918 -17.24 -38.64 13.67
C PRO A 918 -17.19 -38.19 15.14
N THR A 919 -18.35 -37.84 15.69
CA THR A 919 -18.49 -37.37 17.08
C THR A 919 -18.12 -38.42 18.13
N ASP A 920 -18.11 -39.70 17.76
CA ASP A 920 -17.73 -40.85 18.58
C ASP A 920 -16.25 -41.25 18.44
N ALA A 921 -15.43 -40.47 17.73
CA ALA A 921 -13.99 -40.67 17.68
C ALA A 921 -13.35 -40.38 19.06
N VAL A 922 -12.54 -41.31 19.57
CA VAL A 922 -11.95 -41.23 20.92
C VAL A 922 -10.43 -41.09 20.94
N ALA A 923 -9.78 -41.42 19.83
CA ALA A 923 -8.34 -41.30 19.69
C ALA A 923 -7.95 -41.06 18.23
N VAL A 924 -6.75 -40.50 18.04
CA VAL A 924 -6.15 -40.26 16.73
C VAL A 924 -4.72 -40.77 16.70
N ARG A 925 -4.20 -41.15 15.53
CA ARG A 925 -2.78 -41.45 15.34
C ARG A 925 -2.30 -40.94 14.00
N VAL A 926 -1.03 -40.59 13.92
CA VAL A 926 -0.40 -40.13 12.68
C VAL A 926 0.10 -41.34 11.90
N VAL A 927 -0.26 -41.40 10.62
CA VAL A 927 0.23 -42.40 9.67
C VAL A 927 1.06 -41.67 8.62
N ALA A 928 2.33 -42.05 8.52
CA ALA A 928 3.30 -41.38 7.67
C ALA A 928 4.04 -42.39 6.78
N GLU A 929 4.07 -42.14 5.48
CA GLU A 929 4.75 -42.97 4.49
C GLU A 929 5.57 -42.11 3.54
N ASP A 930 6.88 -42.39 3.51
CA ASP A 930 7.84 -41.87 2.54
C ASP A 930 8.26 -43.01 1.64
N LEU A 931 7.64 -43.09 0.46
CA LEU A 931 7.84 -44.17 -0.50
C LEU A 931 8.79 -43.77 -1.63
N SER A 932 9.10 -42.48 -1.73
CA SER A 932 10.10 -41.96 -2.65
C SER A 932 11.49 -42.32 -2.16
N LEU A 933 12.40 -42.55 -3.11
CA LEU A 933 13.83 -42.73 -2.83
C LEU A 933 14.64 -41.52 -3.30
N THR A 934 13.96 -40.43 -3.67
CA THR A 934 14.58 -39.16 -4.02
C THR A 934 15.14 -38.53 -2.74
N PRO A 935 16.43 -38.17 -2.66
CA PRO A 935 17.01 -37.63 -1.43
C PRO A 935 16.36 -36.33 -0.92
N ASP A 936 15.74 -35.56 -1.81
CA ASP A 936 15.00 -34.33 -1.47
C ASP A 936 13.55 -34.61 -1.02
N ASP A 937 13.03 -35.82 -1.23
CA ASP A 937 11.75 -36.25 -0.69
C ASP A 937 11.97 -36.88 0.68
N TRP A 938 11.51 -36.17 1.70
CA TRP A 938 11.54 -36.63 3.08
C TRP A 938 10.33 -36.07 3.79
N ILE A 939 10.05 -36.61 4.98
CA ILE A 939 9.01 -36.12 5.87
C ILE A 939 9.52 -36.08 7.30
N ALA A 940 9.06 -35.09 8.06
CA ALA A 940 9.27 -34.99 9.49
C ALA A 940 8.00 -34.53 10.18
N LEU A 941 7.78 -35.04 11.39
CA LEU A 941 6.54 -34.83 12.12
C LEU A 941 6.75 -34.80 13.62
N THR A 942 5.85 -34.10 14.29
CA THR A 942 5.69 -34.03 15.75
C THR A 942 4.39 -34.72 16.15
N PRO A 943 4.14 -35.00 17.45
CA PRO A 943 2.86 -35.52 17.89
C PRO A 943 1.69 -34.59 17.57
N PRO A 944 0.46 -35.13 17.42
CA PRO A 944 -0.71 -34.31 17.21
C PRO A 944 -1.09 -33.54 18.50
N ARG A 945 -1.57 -32.30 18.34
CA ARG A 945 -2.11 -31.46 19.42
C ARG A 945 -3.47 -30.87 19.05
N VAL A 946 -4.27 -30.55 20.05
CA VAL A 946 -5.50 -29.78 19.92
C VAL A 946 -5.20 -28.37 20.45
N PRO A 947 -5.00 -27.37 19.58
CA PRO A 947 -4.45 -26.07 19.98
C PRO A 947 -5.45 -25.25 20.81
N GLU A 948 -4.97 -24.56 21.83
CA GLU A 948 -5.74 -23.56 22.58
C GLU A 948 -5.79 -22.26 21.77
N LEU A 949 -6.95 -21.97 21.18
CA LEU A 949 -7.13 -20.87 20.24
C LEU A 949 -7.80 -19.66 20.89
N ARG A 950 -7.27 -18.48 20.60
CA ARG A 950 -7.89 -17.18 20.93
C ARG A 950 -7.90 -16.30 19.70
N SER A 951 -8.87 -15.40 19.58
CA SER A 951 -8.83 -14.43 18.47
C SER A 951 -7.61 -13.52 18.58
N LEU A 952 -7.13 -13.02 17.44
CA LEU A 952 -6.01 -12.09 17.39
C LEU A 952 -6.33 -10.80 18.16
N GLN A 953 -7.57 -10.33 18.08
CA GLN A 953 -8.05 -9.17 18.84
C GLN A 953 -7.97 -9.42 20.36
N GLU A 954 -8.35 -10.60 20.85
CA GLU A 954 -8.22 -10.95 22.26
C GLU A 954 -6.77 -11.12 22.71
N TYR A 955 -5.92 -11.66 21.83
CA TYR A 955 -4.54 -11.94 22.15
C TYR A 955 -3.65 -10.69 22.11
N ILE A 956 -3.83 -9.78 21.15
CA ILE A 956 -3.02 -8.55 20.95
C ILE A 956 -3.71 -7.31 21.55
N GLY A 957 -5.01 -7.19 21.40
CA GLY A 957 -5.78 -6.00 21.78
C GLY A 957 -5.49 -4.80 20.86
N SER A 958 -5.81 -3.60 21.38
CA SER A 958 -5.80 -2.34 20.62
C SER A 958 -4.84 -1.28 21.17
N ARG A 959 -3.94 -1.64 22.10
CA ARG A 959 -3.01 -0.68 22.75
C ARG A 959 -1.53 -0.98 22.51
N ARG A 960 -1.18 -2.25 22.32
CA ARG A 960 0.20 -2.64 22.07
C ARG A 960 0.63 -2.20 20.68
N PRO A 961 1.81 -1.58 20.52
CA PRO A 961 2.34 -1.22 19.23
C PRO A 961 2.57 -2.44 18.34
N VAL A 962 2.00 -2.42 17.13
CA VAL A 962 2.15 -3.46 16.11
C VAL A 962 2.79 -2.86 14.86
N LEU A 963 3.77 -3.57 14.28
CA LEU A 963 4.21 -3.32 12.91
C LEU A 963 3.26 -4.04 11.96
N MET A 964 2.24 -3.35 11.47
CA MET A 964 1.39 -3.85 10.40
C MET A 964 2.06 -3.56 9.06
N ASP A 965 2.32 -4.59 8.26
CA ASP A 965 2.80 -4.41 6.89
C ASP A 965 1.75 -3.62 6.07
N TRP A 966 2.22 -2.89 5.07
CA TRP A 966 1.37 -1.95 4.35
C TRP A 966 0.16 -2.58 3.63
N ALA A 967 0.23 -3.86 3.27
CA ALA A 967 -0.87 -4.56 2.59
C ALA A 967 -2.05 -4.90 3.53
N VAL A 968 -1.82 -4.97 4.84
CA VAL A 968 -2.80 -5.53 5.79
C VAL A 968 -3.56 -4.48 6.61
N GLY A 969 -3.10 -3.22 6.61
CA GLY A 969 -3.58 -2.20 7.55
C GLY A 969 -5.10 -1.93 7.55
N LEU A 970 -5.79 -2.10 6.41
CA LEU A 970 -7.25 -1.92 6.33
C LEU A 970 -8.01 -3.09 6.97
N ALA A 971 -7.46 -4.30 6.95
CA ALA A 971 -8.08 -5.50 7.53
C ALA A 971 -7.90 -5.59 9.05
N PHE A 972 -7.01 -4.77 9.63
CA PHE A 972 -6.71 -4.70 11.07
C PHE A 972 -6.91 -3.27 11.61
N PRO A 973 -8.12 -2.70 11.51
CA PRO A 973 -8.36 -1.29 11.88
C PRO A 973 -8.21 -1.04 13.38
N CYS A 974 -8.39 -2.06 14.23
CA CYS A 974 -8.35 -1.93 15.69
C CYS A 974 -6.94 -2.01 16.31
N GLN A 975 -5.96 -2.58 15.62
CA GLN A 975 -4.59 -2.69 16.13
C GLN A 975 -3.92 -1.32 16.07
N GLN A 976 -3.17 -0.97 17.13
CA GLN A 976 -2.44 0.29 17.19
C GLN A 976 -1.10 0.13 16.44
N PRO A 977 -0.87 0.85 15.32
CA PRO A 977 0.45 0.85 14.69
C PRO A 977 1.47 1.49 15.63
N MET A 978 2.73 1.05 15.56
CA MET A 978 3.81 1.76 16.25
C MET A 978 3.91 3.21 15.74
N LEU A 979 3.99 4.15 16.66
CA LEU A 979 4.05 5.57 16.34
C LEU A 979 5.50 6.05 16.27
N HIS A 980 5.70 7.25 15.71
CA HIS A 980 6.98 7.96 15.84
C HIS A 980 6.75 9.40 16.24
N SER A 981 7.71 9.96 16.97
CA SER A 981 7.69 11.35 17.42
C SER A 981 9.11 11.85 17.58
N ASN A 982 9.37 13.09 17.15
CA ASN A 982 10.68 13.73 17.23
C ASN A 982 11.83 12.88 16.66
N GLY A 983 11.55 12.14 15.58
CA GLY A 983 12.52 11.28 14.89
C GLY A 983 12.77 9.90 15.53
N VAL A 984 12.10 9.56 16.64
CA VAL A 984 12.21 8.26 17.32
C VAL A 984 10.91 7.47 17.21
N THR A 985 11.01 6.18 16.91
CA THR A 985 9.88 5.25 16.82
C THR A 985 9.59 4.57 18.16
N GLU A 986 8.34 4.13 18.36
CA GLU A 986 8.02 3.12 19.36
C GLU A 986 8.58 1.75 18.94
N ILE A 987 8.83 0.88 19.92
CA ILE A 987 9.28 -0.49 19.64
C ILE A 987 8.03 -1.38 19.52
N PRO A 988 7.80 -2.04 18.37
CA PRO A 988 6.66 -2.92 18.19
C PRO A 988 6.84 -4.24 18.96
N GLU A 989 5.74 -4.77 19.50
CA GLU A 989 5.72 -6.11 20.14
C GLU A 989 5.38 -7.23 19.15
N PHE A 990 4.67 -6.88 18.07
CA PHE A 990 4.22 -7.83 17.06
C PHE A 990 4.41 -7.27 15.66
N ARG A 991 4.46 -8.18 14.67
CA ARG A 991 4.35 -7.84 13.25
C ARG A 991 3.23 -8.66 12.60
N ILE A 992 2.31 -7.99 11.92
CA ILE A 992 1.27 -8.63 11.10
C ILE A 992 1.67 -8.47 9.64
N THR A 993 1.70 -9.57 8.91
CA THR A 993 2.17 -9.64 7.52
C THR A 993 1.13 -10.31 6.61
N PRO A 994 1.09 -10.00 5.31
CA PRO A 994 0.21 -10.68 4.36
C PRO A 994 0.68 -12.13 4.11
N ASP A 995 0.02 -12.83 3.17
CA ASP A 995 0.37 -14.18 2.76
C ASP A 995 1.82 -14.30 2.27
N TYR A 996 2.34 -15.53 2.23
CA TYR A 996 3.76 -15.82 1.99
C TYR A 996 4.33 -15.11 0.75
N ASN A 997 3.63 -15.16 -0.38
CA ASN A 997 4.13 -14.59 -1.63
C ASN A 997 4.15 -13.06 -1.60
N ALA A 998 3.07 -12.44 -1.12
CA ALA A 998 2.99 -10.99 -0.96
C ALA A 998 4.03 -10.46 0.04
N LYS A 999 4.26 -11.17 1.14
CA LYS A 999 5.30 -10.81 2.12
C LYS A 999 6.68 -10.82 1.48
N LYS A 1000 7.03 -11.94 0.83
CA LYS A 1000 8.36 -12.17 0.24
C LYS A 1000 8.66 -11.21 -0.92
N GLN A 1001 7.71 -11.02 -1.82
CA GLN A 1001 7.94 -10.28 -3.07
C GLN A 1001 7.71 -8.78 -2.91
N ASP A 1002 6.74 -8.38 -2.09
CA ASP A 1002 6.26 -7.00 -2.05
C ASP A 1002 6.57 -6.31 -0.70
N THR A 1003 6.12 -6.84 0.44
CA THR A 1003 6.20 -6.06 1.69
C THR A 1003 7.61 -6.01 2.28
N ASP A 1004 8.33 -7.13 2.35
CA ASP A 1004 9.70 -7.16 2.90
C ASP A 1004 10.67 -6.32 2.06
N THR A 1005 10.52 -6.36 0.73
CA THR A 1005 11.39 -5.60 -0.21
C THR A 1005 11.04 -4.11 -0.23
N TRP A 1006 9.78 -3.75 0.03
CA TRP A 1006 9.35 -2.35 0.05
C TRP A 1006 9.82 -1.61 1.30
N GLN A 1007 9.81 -2.24 2.47
CA GLN A 1007 10.07 -1.60 3.75
C GLN A 1007 11.38 -2.05 4.41
N ASP A 1008 12.35 -2.50 3.61
CA ASP A 1008 13.69 -2.88 4.04
C ASP A 1008 14.55 -1.70 4.54
N GLY A 1009 15.61 -2.01 5.30
CA GLY A 1009 16.52 -0.99 5.82
C GLY A 1009 17.38 -0.31 4.74
N VAL A 1010 17.62 -0.97 3.61
CA VAL A 1010 18.42 -0.41 2.51
C VAL A 1010 17.72 0.80 1.89
N ASN A 1011 16.39 0.74 1.76
CA ASN A 1011 15.59 1.81 1.18
C ASN A 1011 14.93 2.73 2.23
N GLY A 1012 15.35 2.60 3.49
CA GLY A 1012 14.91 3.46 4.59
C GLY A 1012 13.59 3.08 5.23
N GLY A 1013 13.14 1.83 5.08
CA GLY A 1013 11.92 1.31 5.67
C GLY A 1013 12.10 0.75 7.08
N LEU A 1014 10.98 0.41 7.69
CA LEU A 1014 10.84 0.07 9.11
C LEU A 1014 11.60 -1.20 9.52
N LEU A 1015 11.83 -2.13 8.59
CA LEU A 1015 12.60 -3.35 8.89
C LEU A 1015 14.07 -3.06 9.15
N GLY A 1016 14.60 -1.93 8.67
CA GLY A 1016 15.94 -1.49 9.04
C GLY A 1016 16.11 -1.25 10.53
N ILE A 1017 15.03 -0.95 11.24
CA ILE A 1017 15.00 -0.74 12.69
C ILE A 1017 14.76 -2.07 13.40
N THR A 1018 13.70 -2.79 13.03
CA THR A 1018 13.29 -4.00 13.76
C THR A 1018 14.30 -5.13 13.62
N ASP A 1019 14.86 -5.37 12.43
CA ASP A 1019 15.84 -6.45 12.22
C ASP A 1019 17.14 -6.22 13.03
N LEU A 1020 17.47 -4.95 13.30
CA LEU A 1020 18.67 -4.57 14.04
C LEU A 1020 18.48 -4.65 15.56
N LEU A 1021 17.25 -4.43 16.06
CA LEU A 1021 16.94 -4.29 17.49
C LEU A 1021 16.21 -5.51 18.09
N LEU A 1022 15.45 -6.24 17.27
CA LEU A 1022 14.47 -7.25 17.69
C LEU A 1022 14.72 -8.60 17.00
N ARG A 1023 14.26 -9.66 17.65
CA ARG A 1023 14.17 -11.01 17.06
C ARG A 1023 12.73 -11.31 16.76
N ALA A 1024 12.43 -11.59 15.49
CA ALA A 1024 11.13 -12.04 15.07
C ALA A 1024 11.00 -13.57 15.23
N HIS A 1025 9.86 -13.99 15.76
CA HIS A 1025 9.46 -15.38 15.88
C HIS A 1025 8.04 -15.55 15.34
N VAL A 1026 7.86 -16.38 14.31
CA VAL A 1026 6.54 -16.67 13.75
C VAL A 1026 5.69 -17.46 14.76
N MET A 1027 4.42 -17.08 14.87
CA MET A 1027 3.43 -17.72 15.74
C MET A 1027 2.46 -18.57 14.93
N SER A 1028 1.95 -19.65 15.53
CA SER A 1028 0.92 -20.49 14.92
C SER A 1028 -0.41 -19.74 14.85
N THR A 1029 -0.92 -19.51 13.64
CA THR A 1029 -2.20 -18.82 13.41
C THR A 1029 -3.06 -19.53 12.36
N TYR A 1030 -4.37 -19.34 12.46
CA TYR A 1030 -5.38 -20.03 11.66
C TYR A 1030 -6.53 -19.07 11.35
N LEU A 1031 -7.06 -19.11 10.13
CA LEU A 1031 -8.29 -18.39 9.82
C LEU A 1031 -9.49 -19.26 10.21
N SER A 1032 -10.34 -18.75 11.10
CA SER A 1032 -11.52 -19.46 11.59
C SER A 1032 -12.38 -19.97 10.43
N ASN A 1033 -12.76 -21.24 10.44
CA ASN A 1033 -13.60 -21.90 9.43
C ASN A 1033 -13.06 -21.96 7.98
N ASP A 1034 -11.92 -21.34 7.65
CA ASP A 1034 -11.24 -21.49 6.35
C ASP A 1034 -9.80 -21.98 6.57
N TRP A 1035 -9.70 -23.22 7.06
CA TRP A 1035 -8.45 -23.84 7.51
C TRP A 1035 -7.42 -24.07 6.39
N GLY A 1036 -7.84 -24.03 5.12
CA GLY A 1036 -6.97 -24.23 3.96
C GLY A 1036 -6.46 -22.94 3.33
N ARG A 1037 -6.72 -21.78 3.95
CA ARG A 1037 -6.30 -20.46 3.47
C ARG A 1037 -5.09 -19.94 4.23
N ASP A 1038 -4.13 -19.40 3.48
CA ASP A 1038 -3.10 -18.49 3.99
C ASP A 1038 -3.67 -17.08 4.04
N TRP A 1039 -3.90 -16.57 5.25
CA TRP A 1039 -4.36 -15.20 5.48
C TRP A 1039 -3.19 -14.22 5.63
N GLY A 1040 -1.98 -14.75 5.81
CA GLY A 1040 -0.82 -14.06 6.34
C GLY A 1040 -0.28 -14.71 7.60
N SER A 1041 0.58 -13.98 8.31
CA SER A 1041 1.22 -14.48 9.52
C SER A 1041 1.43 -13.41 10.58
N LEU A 1042 1.49 -13.85 11.83
CA LEU A 1042 1.79 -13.05 13.02
C LEU A 1042 3.18 -13.43 13.53
N ARG A 1043 4.03 -12.44 13.75
CA ARG A 1043 5.32 -12.59 14.44
C ARG A 1043 5.29 -11.88 15.78
N LYS A 1044 5.89 -12.50 16.78
CA LYS A 1044 6.23 -11.85 18.05
C LYS A 1044 7.66 -11.32 17.96
N PHE A 1045 7.89 -10.12 18.50
CA PHE A 1045 9.22 -9.56 18.67
C PHE A 1045 9.71 -9.72 20.11
N ASP A 1046 10.94 -10.19 20.26
CA ASP A 1046 11.68 -10.17 21.52
C ASP A 1046 12.90 -9.24 21.38
N THR A 1047 13.17 -8.43 22.41
CA THR A 1047 14.31 -7.50 22.40
C THR A 1047 15.63 -8.24 22.54
N ILE A 1048 16.67 -7.79 21.81
CA ILE A 1048 18.00 -8.42 21.87
C ILE A 1048 18.77 -8.04 23.15
N ALA A 1049 18.51 -6.84 23.68
CA ALA A 1049 19.12 -6.31 24.88
C ALA A 1049 18.04 -5.72 25.80
N ASP A 1050 18.22 -5.88 27.12
CA ASP A 1050 17.40 -5.18 28.11
C ASP A 1050 17.82 -3.70 28.15
N ALA A 1051 16.94 -2.84 27.68
CA ALA A 1051 17.17 -1.42 27.54
C ALA A 1051 15.85 -0.67 27.66
N ARG A 1052 15.92 0.54 28.23
CA ARG A 1052 14.73 1.40 28.41
C ARG A 1052 14.67 2.48 27.34
N PRO A 1053 13.48 2.99 26.98
CA PRO A 1053 13.38 4.16 26.10
C PRO A 1053 14.22 5.34 26.61
N ALA A 1054 14.98 5.95 25.71
CA ALA A 1054 15.83 7.09 26.05
C ALA A 1054 14.99 8.34 26.37
N GLN A 1055 15.46 9.14 27.33
CA GLN A 1055 14.98 10.51 27.50
C GLN A 1055 15.64 11.40 26.44
N LEU A 1056 14.84 12.16 25.69
CA LEU A 1056 15.33 13.07 24.65
C LEU A 1056 15.36 14.50 25.18
N ASP A 1057 16.45 15.21 24.89
CA ASP A 1057 16.54 16.64 25.17
C ASP A 1057 15.91 17.41 23.99
N LEU A 1058 14.69 17.89 24.21
CA LEU A 1058 13.92 18.64 23.22
C LEU A 1058 14.21 20.13 23.28
N GLY A 1059 14.22 20.77 22.11
CA GLY A 1059 14.36 22.21 21.95
C GLY A 1059 13.64 22.69 20.70
N THR A 1060 13.77 23.98 20.40
CA THR A 1060 13.18 24.59 19.20
C THR A 1060 14.18 25.50 18.51
N ALA A 1061 14.16 25.53 17.17
CA ALA A 1061 14.97 26.46 16.39
C ALA A 1061 14.14 27.06 15.24
N THR A 1062 14.17 28.38 15.09
CA THR A 1062 13.58 29.05 13.92
C THR A 1062 14.51 28.89 12.72
N ARG A 1063 14.00 28.31 11.63
CA ARG A 1063 14.74 28.05 10.39
C ARG A 1063 14.11 28.81 9.22
N THR A 1064 14.93 29.23 8.26
CA THR A 1064 14.44 29.83 7.01
C THR A 1064 13.96 28.72 6.05
N GLY A 1065 13.13 29.07 5.05
CA GLY A 1065 12.57 28.09 4.11
C GLY A 1065 13.59 27.43 3.17
N TRP A 1066 14.84 27.90 3.14
CA TRP A 1066 15.95 27.35 2.35
C TRP A 1066 17.07 26.74 3.20
N TRP A 1067 16.94 26.74 4.53
CA TRP A 1067 17.95 26.11 5.40
C TRP A 1067 17.90 24.59 5.26
N SER A 1068 19.07 23.94 5.29
CA SER A 1068 19.19 22.49 5.32
C SER A 1068 20.34 22.08 6.24
N PRO A 1069 20.15 21.06 7.11
CA PRO A 1069 21.23 20.47 7.87
C PRO A 1069 21.97 19.43 7.02
N GLY A 1070 22.09 19.61 5.70
CA GLY A 1070 22.82 18.70 4.80
C GLY A 1070 22.01 17.46 4.37
N PRO A 1071 22.56 16.63 3.47
CA PRO A 1071 21.84 15.50 2.90
C PRO A 1071 21.62 14.37 3.91
N ILE A 1072 20.44 13.75 3.85
CA ILE A 1072 20.14 12.46 4.49
C ILE A 1072 21.00 11.37 3.83
N ARG A 1073 21.50 10.45 4.67
CA ARG A 1073 22.28 9.29 4.24
C ARG A 1073 21.33 8.28 3.60
N ILE A 1074 21.42 8.11 2.29
CA ILE A 1074 20.55 7.21 1.50
C ILE A 1074 21.31 6.07 0.80
N LYS A 1075 22.64 6.06 0.92
CA LYS A 1075 23.53 5.10 0.25
C LYS A 1075 24.75 4.82 1.13
N PRO A 1076 25.41 3.66 0.95
CA PRO A 1076 26.68 3.35 1.61
C PRO A 1076 27.77 4.39 1.36
#